data_AF-A0A416GAU3-F1
#
_entry.id   AF-A0A416GAU3-F1
#
_cell.length_a   1.000
_cell.length_b   1.000
_cell.length_c   1.000
_cell.angle_alpha   90.00
_cell.angle_beta   90.00
_cell.angle_gamma   90.00
#
_symmetry.space_group_name_H-M   'P 1'
#
loop_
_entity.id
_entity.type
_entity.pdbx_description
1 polymer ?
#
loop_
_entity_poly.entity_id
_entity_poly.type
_entity_poly.pdbx_seq_one_letter_code
_entity_poly.pdbx_strand_id
1 'polypeptide(L)'
;MKNRYKTFAACLLAFTSFPLAAQVAEPLRLNVPKGHVSVIRTDKDTVTMGYNQGLSHLSLLTDQDYTVKVSPDAEKMLQVKKQGADELTFLVGYNGQPDARTGKLTLTSADGTCSHEIVVLQSGNTSANELPSDTQLQIGSAVASQFQPGEDISRSYDGNVSTLYHSPYSGTQFPVTLTYNLKSPSHVDYLIYTPRQSGGMNGVFGKVNVYCATQDNPTDFKLVAQKDLGQSSAASSIDLGENGVDNVSSVRIEVLSGYGNYASCAEMAFYERNHELDQLFSAYFEDPLCTRLKPEVDEEMAAQIENNYVRMLVSYVLANPDYAESKYRIASFDAYEPLSTLSSRLKVNTYNAYENPTGIYFEAGKPLVLFVEGIGQDEVSLKIKNFGRAYEGEPQSESAYPLKNGVNIINPKNRGNGYISYYTANYQTASPVKIHFAMATENGYFDLERGDTNEDWINLLKNAKSDIIDLRTKRIQVAYPTARFKQYCPENAVELALLSDSTIYYERDIMGLLGKEPKNRQFARVVWSGFMFADGVGAAAHDNSLSGWMTPSNFEPWGFGHELGHVNQVTPGLKWVGCGETTNNIYSSWVEHKLGKGYHRLESEQSGVNDYSGLRGGRFNTYLEENVRKGVSWQLADGPDYHGSQYNEKVVKNQDYAGNTLGQDTTVLTRNFDHFVKLVPFWQLQLYCQEAKVSPNVFGKVIEALRKDDDSNMSNGMHQMRFMRLVCDSTGLDFLDFFEKAGMLRPINAFIEDYGAAWLKISEGMISELREYVAQKGYPKPQGEINYISARNWKIYRDKLPLEGASVGEGCTVVPAGDAKRIKVSHDVWKNAVAFETYDAEGNLLRISMGGLGEDTDAGYKFTQVLWPETDSEKAAYIMAVGWDGTRIKCYEKQ
;
A
#
# COMPACT_ATOMS: atom_id res chain seq x y z
N MET A 1 -19.02 -8.85 43.66
CA MET A 1 -17.89 -8.35 44.50
C MET A 1 -17.64 -9.05 45.85
N LYS A 2 -18.61 -9.72 46.51
CA LYS A 2 -18.38 -10.38 47.83
C LYS A 2 -17.97 -11.87 47.79
N ASN A 3 -18.04 -12.56 46.66
CA ASN A 3 -17.79 -14.02 46.58
C ASN A 3 -16.38 -14.46 46.13
N ARG A 4 -15.60 -13.60 45.45
CA ARG A 4 -14.21 -13.94 45.02
C ARG A 4 -13.27 -14.30 46.18
N TYR A 5 -13.56 -13.80 47.39
CA TYR A 5 -12.76 -14.06 48.60
C TYR A 5 -12.96 -15.48 49.18
N LYS A 6 -14.10 -16.13 48.92
CA LYS A 6 -14.39 -17.44 49.52
C LYS A 6 -13.59 -18.57 48.89
N THR A 7 -13.42 -18.58 47.57
CA THR A 7 -12.68 -19.65 46.85
C THR A 7 -11.17 -19.52 47.06
N PHE A 8 -10.64 -18.30 47.04
CA PHE A 8 -9.22 -18.03 47.28
C PHE A 8 -8.80 -18.32 48.73
N ALA A 9 -9.68 -18.06 49.71
CA ALA A 9 -9.47 -18.43 51.12
C ALA A 9 -9.74 -19.91 51.41
N ALA A 10 -10.61 -20.59 50.65
CA ALA A 10 -10.92 -22.01 50.83
C ALA A 10 -9.76 -22.93 50.42
N CYS A 11 -8.97 -22.59 49.38
CA CYS A 11 -7.71 -23.29 49.10
C CYS A 11 -6.78 -23.25 50.32
N LEU A 12 -6.75 -22.14 51.07
CA LEU A 12 -5.96 -22.01 52.29
C LEU A 12 -6.36 -23.02 53.38
N LEU A 13 -7.65 -23.35 53.50
CA LEU A 13 -8.17 -24.31 54.47
C LEU A 13 -7.83 -25.76 54.10
N ALA A 14 -7.82 -26.12 52.81
CA ALA A 14 -7.38 -27.45 52.35
C ALA A 14 -5.87 -27.69 52.52
N PHE A 15 -5.05 -26.63 52.58
CA PHE A 15 -3.61 -26.73 52.88
C PHE A 15 -3.27 -26.73 54.38
N THR A 16 -4.26 -26.64 55.27
CA THR A 16 -4.01 -26.82 56.72
C THR A 16 -3.77 -28.28 57.11
N SER A 17 -3.90 -29.25 56.19
CA SER A 17 -3.88 -30.68 56.49
C SER A 17 -2.74 -31.50 55.87
N PHE A 18 -1.68 -30.89 55.31
CA PHE A 18 -0.44 -31.63 55.00
C PHE A 18 0.58 -31.42 56.12
N PRO A 19 0.86 -32.44 56.96
CA PRO A 19 2.03 -32.42 57.80
C PRO A 19 3.23 -32.71 56.89
N LEU A 20 3.93 -31.69 56.42
CA LEU A 20 5.33 -31.89 56.05
C LEU A 20 6.06 -32.16 57.38
N ALA A 21 6.61 -33.36 57.52
CA ALA A 21 7.60 -33.63 58.55
C ALA A 21 8.84 -32.78 58.26
N ALA A 22 8.85 -31.55 58.77
CA ALA A 22 10.03 -30.70 58.75
C ALA A 22 11.04 -31.28 59.75
N GLN A 23 12.15 -31.81 59.25
CA GLN A 23 13.38 -31.82 60.01
C GLN A 23 13.67 -30.35 60.36
N VAL A 24 13.63 -30.03 61.65
CA VAL A 24 13.95 -28.69 62.16
C VAL A 24 15.44 -28.45 61.91
N ALA A 25 15.78 -27.92 60.73
CA ALA A 25 17.06 -27.27 60.51
C ALA A 25 16.99 -25.92 61.26
N GLU A 26 18.01 -25.63 62.07
CA GLU A 26 18.15 -24.29 62.65
C GLU A 26 18.26 -23.26 61.51
N PRO A 27 17.54 -22.13 61.58
CA PRO A 27 17.59 -21.12 60.54
C PRO A 27 19.02 -20.61 60.37
N LEU A 28 19.48 -20.47 59.13
CA LEU A 28 20.77 -19.84 58.80
C LEU A 28 20.76 -18.38 59.27
N ARG A 29 21.19 -18.14 60.51
CA ARG A 29 21.35 -16.79 61.08
C ARG A 29 22.81 -16.39 61.01
N LEU A 30 23.07 -15.22 60.44
CA LEU A 30 24.39 -14.61 60.47
C LEU A 30 24.75 -14.26 61.93
N ASN A 31 25.95 -14.62 62.38
CA ASN A 31 26.44 -14.19 63.69
C ASN A 31 26.85 -12.71 63.61
N VAL A 32 26.17 -11.85 64.39
CA VAL A 32 26.23 -10.40 64.19
C VAL A 32 27.04 -9.68 65.29
N PRO A 33 28.10 -8.94 64.94
CA PRO A 33 28.82 -8.07 65.88
C PRO A 33 28.00 -6.83 66.29
N LYS A 34 28.31 -6.26 67.46
CA LYS A 34 27.67 -5.02 67.96
C LYS A 34 27.94 -3.84 66.99
N GLY A 35 26.89 -3.29 66.37
CA GLY A 35 26.98 -2.18 65.40
C GLY A 35 26.89 -2.56 63.92
N HIS A 36 26.53 -3.81 63.60
CA HIS A 36 26.28 -4.28 62.23
C HIS A 36 25.05 -3.61 61.59
N VAL A 37 25.11 -3.39 60.27
CA VAL A 37 23.98 -2.92 59.45
C VAL A 37 23.14 -4.12 59.04
N SER A 38 21.83 -4.05 59.25
CA SER A 38 20.91 -5.16 58.97
C SER A 38 20.96 -5.64 57.53
N VAL A 39 20.82 -6.96 57.35
CA VAL A 39 20.94 -7.63 56.05
C VAL A 39 19.71 -8.49 55.80
N ILE A 40 19.14 -8.29 54.61
CA ILE A 40 18.22 -9.23 53.97
C ILE A 40 18.84 -9.58 52.61
N ARG A 41 19.06 -10.86 52.35
CA ARG A 41 19.44 -11.38 51.04
C ARG A 41 18.52 -12.51 50.65
N THR A 42 18.18 -12.59 49.37
CA THR A 42 17.32 -13.64 48.83
C THR A 42 18.09 -14.44 47.79
N ASP A 43 17.65 -15.67 47.53
CA ASP A 43 18.23 -16.51 46.48
C ASP A 43 17.98 -15.94 45.06
N LYS A 44 16.95 -15.09 44.94
CA LYS A 44 16.55 -14.39 43.72
C LYS A 44 15.83 -13.09 44.06
N ASP A 45 15.96 -12.09 43.18
CA ASP A 45 15.24 -10.81 43.28
C ASP A 45 13.98 -10.80 42.40
N THR A 46 13.85 -11.78 41.50
CA THR A 46 12.69 -11.96 40.62
C THR A 46 12.24 -13.41 40.62
N VAL A 47 10.93 -13.60 40.73
CA VAL A 47 10.27 -14.91 40.73
C VAL A 47 9.32 -14.97 39.56
N THR A 48 9.58 -15.87 38.62
CA THR A 48 8.79 -16.03 37.39
C THR A 48 7.83 -17.20 37.51
N MET A 49 6.56 -16.99 37.14
CA MET A 49 5.51 -18.02 37.18
C MET A 49 4.72 -18.06 35.87
N GLY A 50 4.16 -19.22 35.54
CA GLY A 50 3.17 -19.36 34.48
C GLY A 50 1.82 -18.71 34.85
N TYR A 51 0.93 -18.59 33.87
CA TYR A 51 -0.39 -17.96 34.06
C TYR A 51 -1.32 -18.75 34.99
N ASN A 52 -1.09 -20.05 35.14
CA ASN A 52 -1.83 -20.88 36.08
C ASN A 52 -1.64 -20.43 37.52
N GLN A 53 -2.64 -20.70 38.36
CA GLN A 53 -2.47 -20.53 39.80
C GLN A 53 -1.35 -21.46 40.29
N GLY A 54 -0.44 -20.93 41.10
CA GLY A 54 0.70 -21.71 41.57
C GLY A 54 1.30 -21.18 42.86
N LEU A 55 2.00 -22.07 43.55
CA LEU A 55 2.81 -21.76 44.73
C LEU A 55 4.26 -21.57 44.32
N SER A 56 4.93 -20.61 44.94
CA SER A 56 6.37 -20.43 44.84
C SER A 56 6.99 -20.12 46.19
N HIS A 57 8.29 -20.38 46.28
CA HIS A 57 9.10 -20.24 47.48
C HIS A 57 10.29 -19.32 47.22
N LEU A 58 10.67 -18.57 48.25
CA LEU A 58 11.82 -17.67 48.27
C LEU A 58 12.63 -17.99 49.53
N SER A 59 13.88 -18.36 49.32
CA SER A 59 14.83 -18.60 50.41
C SER A 59 15.53 -17.29 50.73
N LEU A 60 15.68 -16.97 52.01
CA LEU A 60 16.29 -15.73 52.43
C LEU A 60 17.26 -15.93 53.60
N LEU A 61 18.35 -15.16 53.54
CA LEU A 61 19.35 -15.04 54.58
C LEU A 61 19.16 -13.69 55.25
N THR A 62 18.90 -13.70 56.56
CA THR A 62 18.72 -12.48 57.34
C THR A 62 19.39 -12.58 58.71
N ASP A 63 19.85 -11.44 59.20
CA ASP A 63 20.50 -11.33 60.50
C ASP A 63 19.52 -11.09 61.66
N GLN A 64 18.24 -10.82 61.35
CA GLN A 64 17.17 -10.62 62.32
C GLN A 64 15.79 -10.99 61.74
N ASP A 65 14.73 -10.80 62.51
CA ASP A 65 13.38 -11.03 62.00
C ASP A 65 12.97 -9.97 60.95
N TYR A 66 11.96 -10.27 60.13
CA TYR A 66 11.50 -9.38 59.05
C TYR A 66 9.97 -9.41 58.88
N THR A 67 9.45 -8.36 58.26
CA THR A 67 8.06 -8.21 57.84
C THR A 67 7.96 -8.25 56.32
N VAL A 68 6.79 -8.65 55.80
CA VAL A 68 6.50 -8.72 54.37
C VAL A 68 5.32 -7.82 54.06
N LYS A 69 5.48 -6.94 53.09
CA LYS A 69 4.41 -6.08 52.58
C LYS A 69 4.21 -6.36 51.09
N VAL A 70 3.02 -6.81 50.71
CA VAL A 70 2.60 -6.88 49.30
C VAL A 70 2.20 -5.48 48.85
N SER A 71 2.61 -5.08 47.65
CA SER A 71 2.23 -3.78 47.11
C SER A 71 0.71 -3.73 46.84
N PRO A 72 0.04 -2.59 47.00
CA PRO A 72 -1.43 -2.50 46.86
C PRO A 72 -1.96 -2.98 45.50
N ASP A 73 -1.18 -2.77 44.44
CA ASP A 73 -1.44 -3.24 43.07
C ASP A 73 -1.29 -4.77 42.91
N ALA A 74 -0.55 -5.42 43.82
CA ALA A 74 -0.29 -6.85 43.79
C ALA A 74 -1.17 -7.67 44.73
N GLU A 75 -1.98 -7.07 45.61
CA GLU A 75 -2.84 -7.78 46.58
C GLU A 75 -3.88 -8.70 45.92
N LYS A 76 -4.30 -8.39 44.68
CA LYS A 76 -5.20 -9.22 43.88
C LYS A 76 -4.50 -10.38 43.18
N MET A 77 -3.19 -10.31 43.08
CA MET A 77 -2.33 -11.28 42.39
C MET A 77 -1.64 -12.23 43.37
N LEU A 78 -1.19 -11.72 44.52
CA LEU A 78 -0.27 -12.39 45.44
C LEU A 78 -0.87 -12.50 46.83
N GLN A 79 -0.76 -13.68 47.42
CA GLN A 79 -0.93 -13.88 48.86
C GLN A 79 0.35 -14.49 49.44
N VAL A 80 0.88 -13.88 50.50
CA VAL A 80 2.14 -14.27 51.13
C VAL A 80 1.88 -14.97 52.46
N LYS A 81 2.67 -16.01 52.76
CA LYS A 81 2.71 -16.69 54.07
C LYS A 81 4.16 -16.92 54.48
N LYS A 82 4.55 -16.32 55.60
CA LYS A 82 5.84 -16.55 56.25
C LYS A 82 5.83 -17.92 56.93
N GLN A 83 6.74 -18.82 56.53
CA GLN A 83 6.85 -20.18 57.11
C GLN A 83 7.98 -20.32 58.13
N GLY A 84 8.85 -19.31 58.26
CA GLY A 84 10.00 -19.32 59.17
C GLY A 84 10.81 -18.03 59.09
N ALA A 85 12.04 -18.05 59.60
CA ALA A 85 12.97 -16.91 59.52
C ALA A 85 13.73 -16.85 58.18
N ASP A 86 13.72 -17.93 57.42
CA ASP A 86 14.60 -18.24 56.29
C ASP A 86 13.84 -18.62 55.01
N GLU A 87 12.51 -18.75 55.08
CA GLU A 87 11.66 -19.09 53.94
C GLU A 87 10.34 -18.28 53.90
N LEU A 88 10.02 -17.78 52.71
CA LEU A 88 8.75 -17.14 52.38
C LEU A 88 8.04 -17.91 51.26
N THR A 89 6.80 -18.31 51.50
CA THR A 89 5.92 -18.89 50.47
C THR A 89 4.93 -17.85 50.00
N PHE A 90 4.62 -17.82 48.71
CA PHE A 90 3.50 -17.05 48.18
C PHE A 90 2.72 -17.82 47.14
N LEU A 91 1.40 -17.64 47.21
CA LEU A 91 0.43 -18.12 46.25
C LEU A 91 0.19 -17.01 45.23
N VAL A 92 0.40 -17.33 43.96
CA VAL A 92 0.09 -16.45 42.84
C VAL A 92 -1.20 -16.93 42.20
N GLY A 93 -2.21 -16.05 42.14
CA GLY A 93 -3.51 -16.37 41.56
C GLY A 93 -3.42 -16.63 40.06
N TYR A 94 -4.45 -17.24 39.48
CA TYR A 94 -4.60 -17.39 38.03
C TYR A 94 -4.55 -16.02 37.33
N ASN A 95 -3.79 -15.92 36.24
CA ASN A 95 -3.82 -14.78 35.35
C ASN A 95 -4.82 -15.06 34.23
N GLY A 96 -6.01 -14.45 34.31
CA GLY A 96 -7.06 -14.55 33.30
C GLY A 96 -6.93 -13.50 32.20
N GLN A 97 -5.74 -12.96 31.96
CA GLN A 97 -5.49 -11.96 30.91
C GLN A 97 -4.37 -12.43 30.00
N PRO A 98 -4.43 -12.11 28.69
CA PRO A 98 -3.38 -12.47 27.74
C PRO A 98 -2.04 -11.79 28.04
N ASP A 99 -2.06 -10.66 28.74
CA ASP A 99 -0.86 -9.92 29.13
C ASP A 99 -0.24 -10.43 30.42
N ALA A 100 1.09 -10.39 30.46
CA ALA A 100 1.85 -10.65 31.68
C ALA A 100 1.56 -9.58 32.73
N ARG A 101 1.66 -9.95 34.00
CA ARG A 101 1.49 -9.03 35.12
C ARG A 101 2.62 -9.16 36.13
N THR A 102 2.89 -8.06 36.80
CA THR A 102 3.95 -7.97 37.80
C THR A 102 3.33 -7.61 39.13
N GLY A 103 3.74 -8.30 40.19
CA GLY A 103 3.45 -7.95 41.56
C GLY A 103 4.74 -7.72 42.33
N LYS A 104 4.71 -6.82 43.32
CA LYS A 104 5.87 -6.54 44.16
C LYS A 104 5.60 -6.88 45.61
N LEU A 105 6.63 -7.36 46.30
CA LEU A 105 6.62 -7.45 47.75
C LEU A 105 7.92 -6.89 48.31
N THR A 106 7.84 -6.23 49.46
CA THR A 106 8.99 -5.66 50.16
C THR A 106 9.19 -6.44 51.46
N LEU A 107 10.41 -6.91 51.65
CA LEU A 107 10.89 -7.46 52.91
C LEU A 107 11.54 -6.31 53.69
N THR A 108 11.13 -6.10 54.94
CA THR A 108 11.70 -5.05 55.81
C THR A 108 12.14 -5.66 57.13
N SER A 109 13.37 -5.38 57.54
CA SER A 109 13.92 -5.88 58.79
C SER A 109 13.13 -5.38 60.00
N ALA A 110 13.14 -6.12 61.11
CA ALA A 110 12.33 -5.79 62.30
C ALA A 110 12.63 -4.41 62.90
N ASP A 111 13.87 -3.92 62.77
CA ASP A 111 14.28 -2.58 63.18
C ASP A 111 14.03 -1.49 62.11
N GLY A 112 13.54 -1.88 60.93
CA GLY A 112 13.22 -0.99 59.81
C GLY A 112 14.42 -0.43 59.04
N THR A 113 15.65 -0.86 59.34
CA THR A 113 16.87 -0.25 58.78
C THR A 113 17.29 -0.84 57.43
N CYS A 114 16.82 -2.04 57.10
CA CYS A 114 17.06 -2.72 55.82
C CYS A 114 15.72 -3.05 55.13
N SER A 115 15.65 -2.80 53.82
CA SER A 115 14.51 -3.23 52.99
C SER A 115 15.01 -3.80 51.66
N HIS A 116 14.35 -4.87 51.21
CA HIS A 116 14.67 -5.58 49.98
C HIS A 116 13.40 -5.84 49.18
N GLU A 117 13.36 -5.44 47.91
CA GLU A 117 12.20 -5.61 47.03
C GLU A 117 12.33 -6.89 46.21
N ILE A 118 11.22 -7.62 46.11
CA ILE A 118 11.11 -8.82 45.27
C ILE A 118 10.01 -8.59 44.24
N VAL A 119 10.33 -8.94 43.00
CA VAL A 119 9.41 -8.85 41.87
C VAL A 119 8.87 -10.24 41.55
N VAL A 120 7.54 -10.38 41.49
CA VAL A 120 6.88 -11.59 41.00
C VAL A 120 6.32 -11.30 39.61
N LEU A 121 6.93 -11.93 38.60
CA LEU A 121 6.50 -11.83 37.21
C LEU A 121 5.65 -13.05 36.86
N GLN A 122 4.39 -12.84 36.51
CA GLN A 122 3.52 -13.90 36.03
C GLN A 122 3.25 -13.74 34.54
N SER A 123 3.44 -14.82 33.78
CA SER A 123 3.23 -14.81 32.34
C SER A 123 1.78 -14.47 31.98
N GLY A 124 1.60 -13.93 30.79
CA GLY A 124 0.30 -13.83 30.15
C GLY A 124 -0.32 -15.19 29.92
N ASN A 125 -1.64 -15.23 29.81
CA ASN A 125 -2.38 -16.45 29.55
C ASN A 125 -2.24 -16.90 28.10
N THR A 126 -1.57 -18.03 27.90
CA THR A 126 -1.30 -18.63 26.58
C THR A 126 -2.20 -19.83 26.28
N SER A 127 -3.29 -20.01 27.02
CA SER A 127 -4.20 -21.17 26.88
C SER A 127 -4.89 -21.27 25.52
N ALA A 128 -4.79 -20.26 24.66
CA ALA A 128 -5.19 -20.35 23.26
C ALA A 128 -4.46 -21.50 22.52
N ASN A 129 -3.21 -21.79 22.90
CA ASN A 129 -2.44 -22.92 22.36
C ASN A 129 -2.84 -24.28 22.95
N GLU A 130 -3.70 -24.29 23.97
CA GLU A 130 -4.23 -25.50 24.62
C GLU A 130 -5.63 -25.85 24.09
N LEU A 131 -6.24 -24.97 23.29
CA LEU A 131 -7.44 -25.32 22.57
C LEU A 131 -7.12 -26.49 21.63
N PRO A 132 -8.04 -27.47 21.49
CA PRO A 132 -7.85 -28.51 20.49
C PRO A 132 -7.63 -27.88 19.10
N SER A 133 -6.91 -28.57 18.22
CA SER A 133 -6.71 -28.13 16.85
C SER A 133 -7.23 -29.19 15.89
N ASP A 134 -7.36 -28.82 14.63
CA ASP A 134 -7.53 -29.79 13.56
C ASP A 134 -6.35 -30.76 13.56
N THR A 135 -6.62 -32.02 13.20
CA THR A 135 -5.64 -33.10 13.23
C THR A 135 -4.91 -33.14 11.90
N GLN A 136 -3.61 -32.80 11.90
CA GLN A 136 -2.77 -32.99 10.71
C GLN A 136 -2.52 -34.48 10.48
N LEU A 137 -2.87 -34.96 9.30
CA LEU A 137 -2.71 -36.34 8.90
C LEU A 137 -1.26 -36.61 8.45
N GLN A 138 -0.73 -37.77 8.83
CA GLN A 138 0.64 -38.16 8.53
C GLN A 138 0.75 -38.68 7.09
N ILE A 139 1.65 -38.11 6.29
CA ILE A 139 1.99 -38.60 4.96
C ILE A 139 3.03 -39.74 5.11
N GLY A 140 2.69 -40.93 4.61
CA GLY A 140 3.59 -42.09 4.64
C GLY A 140 4.58 -42.12 3.47
N SER A 141 4.16 -41.67 2.28
CA SER A 141 5.00 -41.56 1.08
C SER A 141 4.35 -40.63 0.06
N ALA A 142 5.11 -40.14 -0.92
CA ALA A 142 4.56 -39.42 -2.06
C ALA A 142 5.34 -39.71 -3.35
N VAL A 143 4.69 -39.49 -4.50
CA VAL A 143 5.29 -39.62 -5.83
C VAL A 143 4.85 -38.44 -6.71
N ALA A 144 5.82 -37.83 -7.42
CA ALA A 144 5.56 -36.82 -8.44
C ALA A 144 5.71 -37.42 -9.85
N SER A 145 4.95 -36.91 -10.83
CA SER A 145 5.11 -37.31 -12.24
C SER A 145 6.44 -36.88 -12.86
N GLN A 146 7.05 -35.84 -12.31
CA GLN A 146 8.35 -35.29 -12.70
C GLN A 146 8.91 -34.45 -11.54
N PHE A 147 10.22 -34.28 -11.49
CA PHE A 147 10.88 -33.43 -10.49
C PHE A 147 12.25 -32.95 -10.99
N GLN A 148 12.72 -31.86 -10.42
CA GLN A 148 14.09 -31.41 -10.57
C GLN A 148 15.01 -32.23 -9.64
N PRO A 149 16.11 -32.83 -10.14
CA PRO A 149 17.05 -33.54 -9.28
C PRO A 149 17.53 -32.71 -8.09
N GLY A 150 17.34 -33.23 -6.88
CA GLY A 150 17.66 -32.55 -5.64
C GLY A 150 16.54 -31.67 -5.08
N GLU A 151 15.40 -31.55 -5.76
CA GLU A 151 14.17 -30.87 -5.31
C GLU A 151 12.97 -31.83 -5.43
N ASP A 152 13.17 -33.05 -4.93
CA ASP A 152 12.23 -34.17 -5.00
C ASP A 152 10.96 -33.96 -4.16
N ILE A 153 9.91 -34.75 -4.41
CA ILE A 153 8.60 -34.59 -3.74
C ILE A 153 8.67 -34.74 -2.21
N SER A 154 9.66 -35.46 -1.67
CA SER A 154 9.84 -35.62 -0.22
C SER A 154 10.03 -34.29 0.52
N ARG A 155 10.54 -33.26 -0.17
CA ARG A 155 10.69 -31.91 0.39
C ARG A 155 9.39 -31.15 0.56
N SER A 156 8.29 -31.64 -0.01
CA SER A 156 6.97 -31.01 0.12
C SER A 156 6.20 -31.46 1.35
N TYR A 157 6.78 -32.30 2.21
CA TYR A 157 6.16 -32.77 3.45
C TYR A 157 7.22 -33.14 4.51
N ASP A 158 8.37 -32.46 4.49
CA ASP A 158 9.47 -32.70 5.43
C ASP A 158 9.38 -31.82 6.70
N GLY A 159 8.39 -30.93 6.77
CA GLY A 159 8.17 -30.00 7.86
C GLY A 159 9.05 -28.75 7.80
N ASN A 160 9.74 -28.52 6.68
CA ASN A 160 10.66 -27.40 6.49
C ASN A 160 10.26 -26.54 5.29
N VAL A 161 9.56 -25.44 5.55
CA VAL A 161 9.16 -24.47 4.51
C VAL A 161 10.33 -23.82 3.75
N SER A 162 11.59 -24.02 4.17
CA SER A 162 12.78 -23.53 3.46
C SER A 162 13.28 -24.50 2.38
N THR A 163 12.83 -25.75 2.39
CA THR A 163 12.98 -26.72 1.29
C THR A 163 11.72 -26.70 0.42
N LEU A 164 11.82 -27.28 -0.78
CA LEU A 164 10.68 -27.37 -1.69
C LEU A 164 10.84 -28.53 -2.67
N TYR A 165 9.70 -29.06 -3.10
CA TYR A 165 9.54 -29.76 -4.36
C TYR A 165 9.57 -28.76 -5.52
N HIS A 166 10.23 -29.12 -6.62
CA HIS A 166 10.16 -28.38 -7.89
C HIS A 166 10.04 -29.32 -9.08
N SER A 167 9.26 -28.94 -10.09
CA SER A 167 9.27 -29.58 -11.41
C SER A 167 10.59 -29.29 -12.15
N PRO A 168 10.95 -30.01 -13.22
CA PRO A 168 12.22 -29.75 -13.92
C PRO A 168 12.39 -28.29 -14.38
N TYR A 169 13.57 -27.70 -14.16
CA TYR A 169 13.87 -26.31 -14.58
C TYR A 169 13.84 -26.09 -16.11
N SER A 170 13.73 -27.15 -16.90
CA SER A 170 13.46 -27.10 -18.33
C SER A 170 12.53 -28.26 -18.72
N GLY A 171 11.55 -27.98 -19.59
CA GLY A 171 10.67 -29.00 -20.17
C GLY A 171 9.57 -29.53 -19.25
N THR A 172 9.16 -28.81 -18.21
CA THR A 172 8.00 -29.18 -17.36
C THR A 172 6.78 -29.48 -18.23
N GLN A 173 6.20 -30.68 -18.09
CA GLN A 173 4.97 -31.09 -18.80
C GLN A 173 3.77 -30.97 -17.86
N PHE A 174 2.78 -30.15 -18.21
CA PHE A 174 1.52 -30.06 -17.48
C PHE A 174 0.48 -31.06 -18.01
N PRO A 175 -0.38 -31.63 -17.16
CA PRO A 175 -0.46 -31.40 -15.71
C PRO A 175 0.70 -32.06 -14.94
N VAL A 176 1.19 -31.39 -13.90
CA VAL A 176 2.13 -31.98 -12.94
C VAL A 176 1.32 -32.70 -11.87
N THR A 177 1.58 -33.98 -11.65
CA THR A 177 0.79 -34.78 -10.70
C THR A 177 1.61 -35.08 -9.46
N LEU A 178 1.08 -34.72 -8.29
CA LEU A 178 1.66 -35.02 -6.98
C LEU A 178 0.69 -35.94 -6.24
N THR A 179 1.08 -37.18 -5.98
CA THR A 179 0.26 -38.15 -5.24
C THR A 179 0.86 -38.40 -3.88
N TYR A 180 0.12 -38.10 -2.82
CA TYR A 180 0.48 -38.30 -1.42
C TYR A 180 -0.31 -39.47 -0.86
N ASN A 181 0.37 -40.45 -0.27
CA ASN A 181 -0.24 -41.59 0.40
C ASN A 181 -0.22 -41.35 1.90
N LEU A 182 -1.39 -41.39 2.53
CA LEU A 182 -1.51 -41.25 3.99
C LEU A 182 -0.96 -42.49 4.69
N LYS A 183 -0.40 -42.30 5.88
CA LYS A 183 0.18 -43.39 6.68
C LYS A 183 -0.88 -44.42 7.11
N SER A 184 -2.11 -43.98 7.29
CA SER A 184 -3.29 -44.79 7.56
C SER A 184 -4.50 -44.18 6.83
N PRO A 185 -5.45 -44.99 6.33
CA PRO A 185 -6.73 -44.49 5.84
C PRO A 185 -7.38 -43.59 6.88
N SER A 186 -7.74 -42.38 6.48
CA SER A 186 -8.21 -41.32 7.39
C SER A 186 -9.33 -40.52 6.74
N HIS A 187 -10.14 -39.84 7.55
CA HIS A 187 -11.03 -38.79 7.05
C HIS A 187 -10.21 -37.56 6.65
N VAL A 188 -10.55 -36.91 5.54
CA VAL A 188 -9.86 -35.70 5.07
C VAL A 188 -10.88 -34.62 4.75
N ASP A 189 -10.82 -33.52 5.48
CA ASP A 189 -11.71 -32.37 5.28
C ASP A 189 -11.12 -31.37 4.29
N TYR A 190 -9.82 -31.08 4.45
CA TYR A 190 -9.15 -30.07 3.65
C TYR A 190 -7.64 -30.32 3.57
N LEU A 191 -6.99 -29.59 2.66
CA LEU A 191 -5.53 -29.53 2.56
C LEU A 191 -5.02 -28.09 2.63
N ILE A 192 -3.75 -27.93 2.98
CA ILE A 192 -3.02 -26.66 2.92
C ILE A 192 -1.84 -26.83 1.97
N TYR A 193 -1.81 -25.98 0.94
CA TYR A 193 -0.67 -25.77 0.06
C TYR A 193 0.15 -24.57 0.56
N THR A 194 1.43 -24.79 0.84
CA THR A 194 2.39 -23.73 1.14
C THR A 194 3.33 -23.55 -0.05
N PRO A 195 3.28 -22.38 -0.73
CA PRO A 195 4.20 -22.07 -1.82
C PRO A 195 5.66 -21.96 -1.34
N ARG A 196 6.60 -21.92 -2.29
CA ARG A 196 8.01 -21.61 -2.02
C ARG A 196 8.17 -20.33 -1.20
N GLN A 197 9.12 -20.33 -0.26
CA GLN A 197 9.40 -19.17 0.61
C GLN A 197 10.56 -18.28 0.12
N SER A 198 11.30 -18.72 -0.91
CA SER A 198 12.46 -17.98 -1.44
C SER A 198 12.69 -18.28 -2.93
N GLY A 199 13.49 -17.45 -3.61
CA GLY A 199 13.81 -17.61 -5.04
C GLY A 199 12.71 -17.17 -6.02
N GLY A 200 11.86 -16.23 -5.59
CA GLY A 200 10.80 -15.64 -6.42
C GLY A 200 9.52 -16.47 -6.45
N MET A 201 8.71 -16.28 -7.50
CA MET A 201 7.40 -16.95 -7.66
C MET A 201 7.45 -18.22 -8.50
N ASN A 202 8.62 -18.65 -8.94
CA ASN A 202 8.73 -19.74 -9.92
C ASN A 202 8.11 -21.05 -9.39
N GLY A 203 7.12 -21.56 -10.11
CA GLY A 203 6.39 -22.77 -9.79
C GLY A 203 5.20 -22.64 -8.84
N VAL A 204 4.90 -21.44 -8.32
CA VAL A 204 3.74 -21.24 -7.45
C VAL A 204 2.46 -21.63 -8.18
N PHE A 205 1.65 -22.50 -7.58
CA PHE A 205 0.49 -23.13 -8.25
C PHE A 205 -0.57 -22.10 -8.66
N GLY A 206 -1.12 -22.28 -9.85
CA GLY A 206 -2.33 -21.61 -10.32
C GLY A 206 -3.53 -22.56 -10.19
N LYS A 207 -4.01 -23.08 -11.31
CA LYS A 207 -5.17 -23.99 -11.35
C LYS A 207 -4.77 -25.40 -10.94
N VAL A 208 -5.54 -26.01 -10.06
CA VAL A 208 -5.34 -27.38 -9.58
C VAL A 208 -6.66 -28.16 -9.55
N ASN A 209 -6.57 -29.47 -9.77
CA ASN A 209 -7.62 -30.44 -9.46
C ASN A 209 -7.13 -31.35 -8.32
N VAL A 210 -8.02 -31.67 -7.38
CA VAL A 210 -7.74 -32.55 -6.25
C VAL A 210 -8.59 -33.80 -6.36
N TYR A 211 -7.96 -34.96 -6.27
CA TYR A 211 -8.59 -36.25 -6.31
C TYR A 211 -8.26 -37.08 -5.07
N CYS A 212 -9.21 -37.89 -4.61
CA CYS A 212 -9.01 -38.84 -3.53
C CYS A 212 -9.23 -40.27 -4.01
N ALA A 213 -8.37 -41.19 -3.54
CA ALA A 213 -8.60 -42.62 -3.58
C ALA A 213 -8.81 -43.11 -2.14
N THR A 214 -9.72 -44.07 -1.95
CA THR A 214 -10.08 -44.59 -0.63
C THR A 214 -9.50 -45.98 -0.42
N GLN A 215 -9.46 -46.43 0.84
CA GLN A 215 -9.02 -47.79 1.17
C GLN A 215 -9.76 -48.88 0.37
N ASP A 216 -11.07 -48.70 0.15
CA ASP A 216 -11.88 -49.66 -0.59
C ASP A 216 -11.61 -49.63 -2.10
N ASN A 217 -11.16 -48.50 -2.64
CA ASN A 217 -10.88 -48.30 -4.05
C ASN A 217 -9.54 -47.55 -4.26
N PRO A 218 -8.39 -48.16 -3.92
CA PRO A 218 -7.11 -47.46 -3.81
C PRO A 218 -6.52 -47.02 -5.15
N THR A 219 -7.07 -47.49 -6.28
CA THR A 219 -6.66 -47.11 -7.64
C THR A 219 -7.66 -46.19 -8.35
N ASP A 220 -8.84 -45.97 -7.78
CA ASP A 220 -9.90 -45.12 -8.35
C ASP A 220 -9.83 -43.71 -7.73
N PHE A 221 -9.18 -42.79 -8.45
CA PHE A 221 -9.04 -41.40 -8.00
C PHE A 221 -10.24 -40.58 -8.46
N LYS A 222 -11.10 -40.19 -7.51
CA LYS A 222 -12.29 -39.38 -7.77
C LYS A 222 -12.01 -37.90 -7.55
N LEU A 223 -12.42 -37.06 -8.49
CA LEU A 223 -12.29 -35.60 -8.38
C LEU A 223 -13.18 -35.11 -7.23
N VAL A 224 -12.59 -34.41 -6.26
CA VAL A 224 -13.28 -33.89 -5.07
C VAL A 224 -13.21 -32.37 -4.96
N ALA A 225 -12.20 -31.73 -5.55
CA ALA A 225 -12.13 -30.26 -5.59
C ALA A 225 -11.42 -29.74 -6.83
N GLN A 226 -11.78 -28.52 -7.25
CA GLN A 226 -11.09 -27.74 -8.27
C GLN A 226 -10.87 -26.33 -7.74
N LYS A 227 -9.66 -25.79 -7.87
CA LYS A 227 -9.33 -24.47 -7.33
C LYS A 227 -8.34 -23.75 -8.23
N ASP A 228 -8.51 -22.44 -8.37
CA ASP A 228 -7.45 -21.56 -8.87
C ASP A 228 -6.80 -20.87 -7.66
N LEU A 229 -5.55 -21.20 -7.41
CA LEU A 229 -4.74 -20.66 -6.31
C LEU A 229 -4.09 -19.32 -6.67
N GLY A 230 -4.36 -18.81 -7.88
CA GLY A 230 -4.02 -17.45 -8.29
C GLY A 230 -2.53 -17.15 -8.37
N GLN A 231 -1.67 -18.19 -8.30
CA GLN A 231 -0.21 -18.04 -8.22
C GLN A 231 0.22 -17.17 -7.02
N SER A 232 -0.52 -17.27 -5.91
CA SER A 232 -0.28 -16.50 -4.69
C SER A 232 0.93 -17.03 -3.92
N SER A 233 1.78 -16.13 -3.42
CA SER A 233 2.89 -16.49 -2.52
C SER A 233 2.43 -16.79 -1.08
N ALA A 234 1.14 -16.60 -0.77
CA ALA A 234 0.54 -16.99 0.50
C ALA A 234 0.14 -18.47 0.48
N ALA A 235 0.11 -19.10 1.65
CA ALA A 235 -0.47 -20.44 1.78
C ALA A 235 -1.97 -20.39 1.45
N SER A 236 -2.48 -21.47 0.85
CA SER A 236 -3.88 -21.62 0.47
C SER A 236 -4.47 -22.90 1.04
N SER A 237 -5.73 -22.83 1.43
CA SER A 237 -6.51 -24.00 1.84
C SER A 237 -7.46 -24.44 0.74
N ILE A 238 -7.63 -25.76 0.57
CA ILE A 238 -8.62 -26.35 -0.34
C ILE A 238 -9.50 -27.32 0.45
N ASP A 239 -10.77 -26.95 0.63
CA ASP A 239 -11.78 -27.84 1.21
C ASP A 239 -12.16 -28.95 0.22
N LEU A 240 -12.35 -30.17 0.72
CA LEU A 240 -12.74 -31.34 -0.06
C LEU A 240 -14.26 -31.59 -0.06
N GLY A 241 -15.03 -30.54 0.26
CA GLY A 241 -16.49 -30.56 0.40
C GLY A 241 -16.98 -30.31 1.82
N GLU A 242 -18.29 -30.10 1.98
CA GLU A 242 -18.93 -29.80 3.27
C GLU A 242 -18.65 -30.89 4.32
N ASN A 243 -18.65 -32.16 3.90
CA ASN A 243 -18.45 -33.31 4.77
C ASN A 243 -17.05 -33.94 4.66
N GLY A 244 -16.13 -33.37 3.88
CA GLY A 244 -14.85 -34.03 3.58
C GLY A 244 -15.00 -35.37 2.84
N VAL A 245 -13.98 -36.22 2.95
CA VAL A 245 -13.93 -37.55 2.31
C VAL A 245 -13.43 -38.59 3.32
N ASP A 246 -14.25 -39.63 3.55
CA ASP A 246 -13.93 -40.73 4.46
C ASP A 246 -12.92 -41.73 3.88
N ASN A 247 -12.18 -42.40 4.77
CA ASN A 247 -11.32 -43.55 4.46
C ASN A 247 -10.33 -43.31 3.30
N VAL A 248 -9.82 -42.08 3.16
CA VAL A 248 -8.87 -41.70 2.11
C VAL A 248 -7.54 -42.40 2.37
N SER A 249 -7.06 -43.14 1.38
CA SER A 249 -5.72 -43.72 1.39
C SER A 249 -4.70 -42.81 0.70
N SER A 250 -5.12 -42.11 -0.35
CA SER A 250 -4.23 -41.26 -1.15
C SER A 250 -4.94 -40.02 -1.67
N VAL A 251 -4.23 -38.89 -1.70
CA VAL A 251 -4.67 -37.64 -2.32
C VAL A 251 -3.75 -37.32 -3.50
N ARG A 252 -4.34 -37.03 -4.66
CA ARG A 252 -3.64 -36.63 -5.88
C ARG A 252 -3.98 -35.20 -6.24
N ILE A 253 -2.95 -34.39 -6.40
CA ILE A 253 -3.07 -33.01 -6.87
C ILE A 253 -2.56 -32.99 -8.31
N GLU A 254 -3.43 -32.64 -9.25
CA GLU A 254 -3.05 -32.30 -10.62
C GLU A 254 -2.91 -30.78 -10.72
N VAL A 255 -1.66 -30.31 -10.78
CA VAL A 255 -1.35 -28.92 -11.05
C VAL A 255 -1.49 -28.69 -12.55
N LEU A 256 -2.45 -27.85 -12.94
CA LEU A 256 -2.78 -27.53 -14.33
C LEU A 256 -2.01 -26.32 -14.84
N SER A 257 -1.64 -25.40 -13.95
CA SER A 257 -0.79 -24.24 -14.25
C SER A 257 0.02 -23.81 -13.03
N GLY A 258 1.14 -23.14 -13.25
CA GLY A 258 1.93 -22.50 -12.21
C GLY A 258 2.81 -21.39 -12.76
N TYR A 259 3.25 -20.48 -11.90
CA TYR A 259 3.98 -19.28 -12.31
C TYR A 259 5.30 -19.65 -13.01
N GLY A 260 5.54 -19.01 -14.16
CA GLY A 260 6.69 -19.31 -15.02
C GLY A 260 6.61 -20.66 -15.75
N ASN A 261 5.45 -21.33 -15.79
CA ASN A 261 5.28 -22.69 -16.33
C ASN A 261 6.09 -23.76 -15.57
N TYR A 262 6.13 -23.65 -14.25
CA TYR A 262 6.68 -24.66 -13.35
C TYR A 262 5.66 -25.02 -12.27
N ALA A 263 5.93 -26.06 -11.49
CA ALA A 263 5.19 -26.42 -10.29
C ALA A 263 6.16 -26.57 -9.11
N SER A 264 5.93 -25.85 -8.02
CA SER A 264 6.72 -25.92 -6.79
C SER A 264 5.85 -25.93 -5.55
N CYS A 265 6.30 -26.64 -4.51
CA CYS A 265 5.56 -26.81 -3.26
C CYS A 265 6.55 -26.91 -2.11
N ALA A 266 6.52 -25.94 -1.19
CA ALA A 266 7.33 -26.01 0.03
C ALA A 266 6.74 -27.01 1.01
N GLU A 267 5.43 -26.92 1.28
CA GLU A 267 4.73 -27.86 2.16
C GLU A 267 3.33 -28.17 1.64
N MET A 268 2.92 -29.43 1.78
CA MET A 268 1.59 -29.95 1.52
C MET A 268 1.12 -30.73 2.75
N ALA A 269 0.02 -30.30 3.34
CA ALA A 269 -0.53 -30.91 4.55
C ALA A 269 -2.02 -31.20 4.39
N PHE A 270 -2.49 -32.29 5.01
CA PHE A 270 -3.87 -32.75 4.97
C PHE A 270 -4.43 -32.78 6.40
N TYR A 271 -5.71 -32.44 6.57
CA TYR A 271 -6.29 -32.24 7.89
C TYR A 271 -7.69 -32.86 8.01
N GLU A 272 -7.97 -33.34 9.22
CA GLU A 272 -9.30 -33.65 9.74
C GLU A 272 -9.72 -32.55 10.71
N ARG A 273 -10.94 -32.01 10.54
CA ARG A 273 -11.47 -30.93 11.38
C ARG A 273 -11.81 -31.43 12.78
N ASN A 274 -11.48 -30.62 13.78
CA ASN A 274 -11.87 -30.90 15.16
C ASN A 274 -13.19 -30.23 15.52
N HIS A 275 -14.28 -31.01 15.58
CA HIS A 275 -15.61 -30.52 15.94
C HIS A 275 -15.83 -30.34 17.45
N GLU A 276 -14.90 -30.77 18.31
CA GLU A 276 -14.99 -30.53 19.77
C GLU A 276 -14.90 -29.03 20.09
N LEU A 277 -14.21 -28.25 19.24
CA LEU A 277 -14.06 -26.81 19.45
C LEU A 277 -15.39 -26.06 19.43
N ASP A 278 -16.23 -26.34 18.45
CA ASP A 278 -17.48 -25.60 18.29
C ASP A 278 -18.43 -25.87 19.46
N GLN A 279 -18.42 -27.12 19.97
CA GLN A 279 -19.20 -27.51 21.13
C GLN A 279 -18.71 -26.84 22.41
N LEU A 280 -17.39 -26.67 22.56
CA LEU A 280 -16.73 -26.10 23.73
C LEU A 280 -17.27 -24.69 24.07
N PHE A 281 -17.54 -23.86 23.07
CA PHE A 281 -18.04 -22.50 23.25
C PHE A 281 -19.57 -22.41 23.27
N SER A 282 -20.27 -23.24 22.48
CA SER A 282 -21.74 -23.25 22.39
C SER A 282 -22.46 -23.46 23.73
N ALA A 283 -21.76 -24.02 24.73
CA ALA A 283 -22.28 -24.16 26.10
C ALA A 283 -22.54 -22.80 26.77
N TYR A 284 -21.73 -21.78 26.48
CA TYR A 284 -21.70 -20.51 27.22
C TYR A 284 -22.13 -19.29 26.39
N PHE A 285 -22.06 -19.36 25.06
CA PHE A 285 -22.37 -18.24 24.17
C PHE A 285 -23.71 -18.43 23.43
N GLU A 286 -24.39 -17.31 23.14
CA GLU A 286 -25.67 -17.29 22.42
C GLU A 286 -25.49 -17.37 20.90
N ASP A 287 -24.33 -16.93 20.40
CA ASP A 287 -24.03 -16.78 18.99
C ASP A 287 -22.73 -17.50 18.59
N PRO A 288 -22.59 -17.97 17.34
CA PRO A 288 -21.40 -18.69 16.88
C PRO A 288 -20.12 -17.84 16.86
N LEU A 289 -20.24 -16.51 16.79
CA LEU A 289 -19.10 -15.61 16.92
C LEU A 289 -18.63 -15.47 18.38
N CYS A 290 -19.34 -16.04 19.36
CA CYS A 290 -19.00 -15.98 20.77
C CYS A 290 -18.89 -14.53 21.29
N THR A 291 -19.85 -13.69 20.92
CA THR A 291 -19.86 -12.26 21.28
C THR A 291 -20.75 -11.95 22.48
N ARG A 292 -21.79 -12.75 22.72
CA ARG A 292 -22.72 -12.62 23.85
C ARG A 292 -22.81 -13.92 24.65
N LEU A 293 -22.74 -13.77 25.97
CA LEU A 293 -22.95 -14.87 26.91
C LEU A 293 -24.44 -15.18 27.04
N LYS A 294 -24.76 -16.45 27.26
CA LYS A 294 -26.14 -16.84 27.61
C LYS A 294 -26.54 -16.25 28.96
N PRO A 295 -27.84 -16.00 29.21
CA PRO A 295 -28.31 -15.31 30.41
C PRO A 295 -27.97 -16.02 31.72
N GLU A 296 -27.80 -17.34 31.70
CA GLU A 296 -27.46 -18.17 32.86
C GLU A 296 -25.97 -18.16 33.25
N VAL A 297 -25.09 -17.60 32.41
CA VAL A 297 -23.64 -17.61 32.66
C VAL A 297 -23.25 -16.47 33.60
N ASP A 298 -22.80 -16.81 34.81
CA ASP A 298 -22.36 -15.87 35.83
C ASP A 298 -20.90 -16.07 36.30
N GLU A 299 -20.44 -15.27 37.28
CA GLU A 299 -19.07 -15.37 37.80
C GLU A 299 -18.78 -16.74 38.45
N GLU A 300 -19.79 -17.41 38.99
CA GLU A 300 -19.63 -18.71 39.66
C GLU A 300 -19.49 -19.83 38.62
N MET A 301 -20.33 -19.83 37.60
CA MET A 301 -20.21 -20.74 36.45
C MET A 301 -18.89 -20.54 35.73
N ALA A 302 -18.50 -19.29 35.46
CA ALA A 302 -17.22 -18.97 34.81
C ALA A 302 -16.02 -19.55 35.58
N ALA A 303 -16.02 -19.47 36.91
CA ALA A 303 -14.92 -19.99 37.73
C ALA A 303 -14.78 -21.52 37.68
N GLN A 304 -15.83 -22.26 37.33
CA GLN A 304 -15.85 -23.73 37.24
C GLN A 304 -15.52 -24.27 35.84
N ILE A 305 -15.38 -23.41 34.82
CA ILE A 305 -15.08 -23.84 33.45
C ILE A 305 -13.70 -24.49 33.42
N GLU A 306 -13.59 -25.77 33.06
CA GLU A 306 -12.32 -26.51 33.10
C GLU A 306 -11.30 -26.02 32.06
N ASN A 307 -11.76 -25.72 30.83
CA ASN A 307 -10.89 -25.22 29.78
C ASN A 307 -10.42 -23.78 30.10
N ASN A 308 -9.11 -23.59 30.20
CA ASN A 308 -8.51 -22.31 30.60
C ASN A 308 -8.82 -21.17 29.64
N TYR A 309 -8.91 -21.42 28.34
CA TYR A 309 -9.19 -20.39 27.35
C TYR A 309 -10.67 -19.98 27.38
N VAL A 310 -11.58 -20.94 27.44
CA VAL A 310 -13.03 -20.65 27.56
C VAL A 310 -13.30 -19.91 28.85
N ARG A 311 -12.72 -20.34 29.97
CA ARG A 311 -12.80 -19.62 31.26
C ARG A 311 -12.36 -18.17 31.10
N MET A 312 -11.24 -17.94 30.42
CA MET A 312 -10.69 -16.61 30.18
C MET A 312 -11.64 -15.76 29.33
N LEU A 313 -12.11 -16.27 28.19
CA LEU A 313 -13.00 -15.54 27.29
C LEU A 313 -14.35 -15.23 27.96
N VAL A 314 -14.98 -16.22 28.60
CA VAL A 314 -16.24 -16.02 29.32
C VAL A 314 -16.08 -14.96 30.42
N SER A 315 -15.01 -15.06 31.21
CA SER A 315 -14.72 -14.06 32.26
C SER A 315 -14.48 -12.67 31.68
N TYR A 316 -13.84 -12.58 30.51
CA TYR A 316 -13.57 -11.31 29.84
C TYR A 316 -14.86 -10.67 29.33
N VAL A 317 -15.71 -11.42 28.62
CA VAL A 317 -16.99 -10.91 28.12
C VAL A 317 -17.91 -10.53 29.29
N LEU A 318 -17.96 -11.34 30.35
CA LEU A 318 -18.76 -11.04 31.54
C LEU A 318 -18.32 -9.74 32.23
N ALA A 319 -17.01 -9.46 32.23
CA ALA A 319 -16.46 -8.23 32.82
C ALA A 319 -16.65 -6.98 31.94
N ASN A 320 -17.02 -7.14 30.67
CA ASN A 320 -17.16 -6.07 29.68
C ASN A 320 -18.54 -6.15 29.02
N PRO A 321 -19.60 -5.59 29.64
CA PRO A 321 -20.98 -5.74 29.15
C PRO A 321 -21.18 -5.19 27.73
N ASP A 322 -20.41 -4.19 27.32
CA ASP A 322 -20.46 -3.59 25.98
C ASP A 322 -19.52 -4.29 24.97
N TYR A 323 -18.98 -5.46 25.30
CA TYR A 323 -18.00 -6.16 24.46
C TYR A 323 -18.51 -6.46 23.05
N ALA A 324 -19.79 -6.82 22.94
CA ALA A 324 -20.46 -7.08 21.65
C ALA A 324 -20.53 -5.85 20.74
N GLU A 325 -20.38 -4.65 21.29
CA GLU A 325 -20.41 -3.37 20.57
C GLU A 325 -18.99 -2.88 20.20
N SER A 326 -17.95 -3.70 20.39
CA SER A 326 -16.58 -3.33 20.03
C SER A 326 -16.47 -2.98 18.54
N LYS A 327 -15.97 -1.76 18.27
CA LYS A 327 -15.79 -1.21 16.92
C LYS A 327 -14.83 -2.03 16.03
N TYR A 328 -13.84 -2.68 16.62
CA TYR A 328 -12.76 -3.34 15.87
C TYR A 328 -12.62 -4.83 16.15
N ARG A 329 -12.93 -5.30 17.37
CA ARG A 329 -12.87 -6.74 17.66
C ARG A 329 -13.97 -7.52 16.99
N ILE A 330 -15.09 -6.90 16.66
CA ILE A 330 -16.22 -7.56 15.97
C ILE A 330 -16.54 -6.73 14.74
N ALA A 331 -16.20 -7.25 13.56
CA ALA A 331 -16.33 -6.49 12.31
C ALA A 331 -16.78 -7.38 11.13
N SER A 332 -17.36 -6.74 10.12
CA SER A 332 -17.73 -7.37 8.84
C SER A 332 -16.79 -6.87 7.74
N PHE A 333 -16.38 -7.78 6.86
CA PHE A 333 -15.40 -7.52 5.81
C PHE A 333 -15.94 -7.88 4.44
N ASP A 334 -15.90 -6.90 3.55
CA ASP A 334 -16.43 -6.98 2.20
C ASP A 334 -15.47 -7.66 1.22
N ALA A 335 -16.03 -8.27 0.18
CA ALA A 335 -15.29 -8.71 -0.98
C ALA A 335 -14.92 -7.55 -1.93
N TYR A 336 -13.79 -7.71 -2.62
CA TYR A 336 -13.26 -6.78 -3.65
C TYR A 336 -12.88 -7.51 -4.94
N GLU A 337 -12.79 -6.78 -6.06
CA GLU A 337 -12.36 -7.35 -7.34
C GLU A 337 -10.92 -7.84 -7.24
N PRO A 338 -10.57 -9.02 -7.81
CA PRO A 338 -9.20 -9.48 -7.84
C PRO A 338 -8.29 -8.45 -8.52
N LEU A 339 -7.16 -8.17 -7.88
CA LEU A 339 -6.24 -7.11 -8.29
C LEU A 339 -5.72 -7.29 -9.72
N SER A 340 -5.42 -8.53 -10.11
CA SER A 340 -4.96 -8.86 -11.47
C SER A 340 -6.04 -8.59 -12.53
N THR A 341 -7.30 -8.94 -12.23
CA THR A 341 -8.46 -8.65 -13.09
C THR A 341 -8.66 -7.14 -13.24
N LEU A 342 -8.62 -6.41 -12.14
CA LEU A 342 -8.75 -4.95 -12.13
C LEU A 342 -7.61 -4.26 -12.91
N SER A 343 -6.36 -4.61 -12.62
CA SER A 343 -5.17 -4.09 -13.28
C SER A 343 -5.23 -4.31 -14.79
N SER A 344 -5.58 -5.53 -15.22
CA SER A 344 -5.74 -5.87 -16.64
C SER A 344 -6.87 -5.08 -17.31
N ARG A 345 -8.04 -4.98 -16.66
CA ARG A 345 -9.21 -4.27 -17.17
C ARG A 345 -8.97 -2.77 -17.32
N LEU A 346 -8.23 -2.17 -16.40
CA LEU A 346 -7.92 -0.74 -16.41
C LEU A 346 -6.62 -0.40 -17.16
N LYS A 347 -5.81 -1.40 -17.50
CA LYS A 347 -4.43 -1.28 -18.04
C LYS A 347 -3.51 -0.47 -17.13
N VAL A 348 -3.58 -0.67 -15.82
CA VAL A 348 -2.84 0.09 -14.78
C VAL A 348 -2.03 -0.84 -13.88
N ASN A 349 -1.17 -0.30 -13.02
CA ASN A 349 -0.51 -1.09 -11.98
C ASN A 349 -1.51 -1.57 -10.91
N THR A 350 -1.06 -2.40 -9.99
CA THR A 350 -1.92 -3.03 -8.98
C THR A 350 -2.41 -2.02 -7.93
N TYR A 351 -3.69 -2.14 -7.57
CA TYR A 351 -4.35 -1.35 -6.52
C TYR A 351 -4.16 -1.97 -5.13
N ASN A 352 -4.83 -1.43 -4.11
CA ASN A 352 -4.65 -1.79 -2.71
C ASN A 352 -4.82 -3.29 -2.42
N ALA A 353 -3.77 -3.93 -1.90
CA ALA A 353 -3.81 -5.32 -1.45
C ALA A 353 -4.35 -5.51 -0.03
N TYR A 354 -4.70 -4.41 0.65
CA TYR A 354 -5.00 -4.32 2.09
C TYR A 354 -6.36 -3.62 2.37
N GLU A 355 -7.34 -3.77 1.48
CA GLU A 355 -8.65 -3.05 1.50
C GLU A 355 -9.44 -3.09 2.81
N ASN A 356 -9.27 -4.16 3.58
CA ASN A 356 -10.01 -4.44 4.80
C ASN A 356 -9.08 -4.39 6.02
N PRO A 357 -8.62 -3.21 6.49
CA PRO A 357 -7.93 -3.11 7.77
C PRO A 357 -8.85 -3.57 8.91
N THR A 358 -8.34 -4.39 9.82
CA THR A 358 -9.12 -4.91 10.96
C THR A 358 -9.15 -3.94 12.13
N GLY A 359 -8.13 -3.06 12.23
CA GLY A 359 -7.88 -2.27 13.43
C GLY A 359 -7.28 -3.08 14.59
N ILE A 360 -6.86 -4.32 14.34
CA ILE A 360 -6.20 -5.17 15.34
C ILE A 360 -4.69 -5.19 15.11
N TYR A 361 -3.94 -5.03 16.19
CA TYR A 361 -2.49 -5.18 16.21
C TYR A 361 -2.10 -6.56 16.72
N PHE A 362 -1.17 -7.20 16.02
CA PHE A 362 -0.65 -8.52 16.34
C PHE A 362 0.80 -8.40 16.79
N GLU A 363 1.15 -9.21 17.80
CA GLU A 363 2.53 -9.39 18.27
C GLU A 363 3.02 -10.77 17.84
N ALA A 364 4.27 -10.85 17.38
CA ALA A 364 4.88 -12.12 16.99
C ALA A 364 4.88 -13.11 18.17
N GLY A 365 4.41 -14.33 17.93
CA GLY A 365 4.37 -15.41 18.92
C GLY A 365 3.26 -15.32 19.97
N LYS A 366 2.42 -14.27 19.98
CA LYS A 366 1.24 -14.21 20.85
C LYS A 366 0.00 -14.77 20.12
N PRO A 367 -0.51 -15.96 20.51
CA PRO A 367 -1.65 -16.55 19.83
C PRO A 367 -2.91 -15.70 19.98
N LEU A 368 -3.73 -15.65 18.94
CA LEU A 368 -5.04 -14.99 18.93
C LEU A 368 -6.09 -15.93 18.36
N VAL A 369 -7.26 -16.02 19.02
CA VAL A 369 -8.40 -16.80 18.53
C VAL A 369 -9.36 -15.89 17.78
N LEU A 370 -9.78 -16.35 16.60
CA LEU A 370 -10.78 -15.69 15.77
C LEU A 370 -12.00 -16.61 15.64
N PHE A 371 -13.19 -16.05 15.80
CA PHE A 371 -14.43 -16.70 15.43
C PHE A 371 -14.93 -16.08 14.13
N VAL A 372 -15.22 -16.91 13.13
CA VAL A 372 -15.51 -16.44 11.77
C VAL A 372 -16.82 -17.03 11.28
N GLU A 373 -17.63 -16.19 10.62
CA GLU A 373 -18.87 -16.60 9.94
C GLU A 373 -18.98 -15.97 8.55
N GLY A 374 -19.65 -16.68 7.64
CA GLY A 374 -20.02 -16.16 6.33
C GLY A 374 -18.97 -16.37 5.23
N ILE A 375 -17.90 -17.12 5.47
CA ILE A 375 -17.02 -17.57 4.40
C ILE A 375 -17.82 -18.54 3.51
N GLY A 376 -17.94 -18.17 2.23
CA GLY A 376 -18.56 -19.00 1.18
C GLY A 376 -17.54 -19.89 0.48
N GLN A 377 -17.63 -19.97 -0.85
CA GLN A 377 -16.72 -20.79 -1.67
C GLN A 377 -15.37 -20.11 -1.97
N ASP A 378 -15.32 -18.79 -1.77
CA ASP A 378 -14.15 -17.96 -2.05
C ASP A 378 -13.23 -17.92 -0.84
N GLU A 379 -11.91 -17.91 -1.09
CA GLU A 379 -10.91 -17.92 -0.03
C GLU A 379 -10.85 -16.57 0.69
N VAL A 380 -10.71 -16.66 2.01
CA VAL A 380 -10.57 -15.52 2.90
C VAL A 380 -9.38 -15.79 3.81
N SER A 381 -8.48 -14.82 3.93
CA SER A 381 -7.32 -14.95 4.80
C SER A 381 -7.09 -13.70 5.63
N LEU A 382 -6.53 -13.87 6.81
CA LEU A 382 -5.94 -12.80 7.60
C LEU A 382 -4.51 -12.57 7.11
N LYS A 383 -4.18 -11.35 6.72
CA LYS A 383 -2.81 -10.86 6.51
C LYS A 383 -2.37 -10.05 7.71
N ILE A 384 -1.16 -10.29 8.21
CA ILE A 384 -0.51 -9.48 9.24
C ILE A 384 0.67 -8.78 8.59
N LYS A 385 0.56 -7.46 8.42
CA LYS A 385 1.56 -6.65 7.70
C LYS A 385 2.22 -5.64 8.64
N ASN A 386 3.55 -5.69 8.70
CA ASN A 386 4.36 -4.66 9.32
C ASN A 386 4.79 -3.62 8.28
N PHE A 387 4.18 -2.43 8.29
CA PHE A 387 4.74 -1.27 7.58
C PHE A 387 5.67 -0.45 8.47
N GLY A 388 5.65 -0.68 9.78
CA GLY A 388 6.37 0.06 10.79
C GLY A 388 7.87 -0.27 10.85
N ARG A 389 8.53 0.31 11.86
CA ARG A 389 9.94 0.12 12.16
C ARG A 389 10.20 0.45 13.63
N ALA A 390 10.25 -0.60 14.45
CA ALA A 390 10.55 -0.54 15.87
C ALA A 390 12.06 -0.33 16.13
N TYR A 391 12.91 -0.77 15.18
CA TYR A 391 14.36 -0.61 15.24
C TYR A 391 14.98 -0.44 13.86
N GLU A 392 16.20 0.08 13.80
CA GLU A 392 16.91 0.29 12.54
C GLU A 392 17.12 -1.04 11.77
N GLY A 393 16.64 -1.10 10.52
CA GLY A 393 16.83 -2.28 9.67
C GLY A 393 15.76 -3.37 9.84
N GLU A 394 14.72 -3.14 10.64
CA GLU A 394 13.60 -4.07 10.70
C GLU A 394 12.91 -4.22 9.33
N PRO A 395 12.73 -5.45 8.82
CA PRO A 395 12.05 -5.67 7.56
C PRO A 395 10.55 -5.38 7.67
N GLN A 396 9.95 -4.85 6.60
CA GLN A 396 8.50 -4.70 6.45
C GLN A 396 7.83 -6.06 6.14
N SER A 397 7.91 -6.99 7.09
CA SER A 397 7.46 -8.37 6.98
C SER A 397 5.95 -8.52 6.83
N GLU A 398 5.55 -9.64 6.22
CA GLU A 398 4.15 -10.02 6.03
C GLU A 398 3.98 -11.51 6.32
N SER A 399 2.85 -11.88 6.90
CA SER A 399 2.37 -13.27 6.97
C SER A 399 0.88 -13.32 6.62
N ALA A 400 0.44 -14.49 6.15
CA ALA A 400 -0.94 -14.74 5.76
C ALA A 400 -1.42 -16.06 6.36
N TYR A 401 -2.70 -16.09 6.75
CA TYR A 401 -3.36 -17.21 7.41
C TYR A 401 -4.73 -17.43 6.77
N PRO A 402 -4.93 -18.53 6.02
CA PRO A 402 -6.26 -18.92 5.56
C PRO A 402 -7.22 -19.03 6.74
N LEU A 403 -8.44 -18.53 6.58
CA LEU A 403 -9.49 -18.58 7.59
C LEU A 403 -10.58 -19.56 7.16
N LYS A 404 -11.21 -20.21 8.14
CA LYS A 404 -12.40 -21.04 7.98
C LYS A 404 -13.54 -20.51 8.84
N ASN A 405 -14.79 -20.87 8.53
CA ASN A 405 -15.89 -20.63 9.47
C ASN A 405 -15.64 -21.38 10.80
N GLY A 406 -16.16 -20.82 11.90
CA GLY A 406 -15.91 -21.32 13.25
C GLY A 406 -14.60 -20.78 13.83
N VAL A 407 -13.94 -21.59 14.65
CA VAL A 407 -12.78 -21.17 15.44
C VAL A 407 -11.48 -21.29 14.66
N ASN A 408 -10.65 -20.25 14.70
CA ASN A 408 -9.33 -20.19 14.10
C ASN A 408 -8.30 -19.76 15.16
N ILE A 409 -7.19 -20.49 15.28
CA ILE A 409 -6.09 -20.15 16.20
C ILE A 409 -4.92 -19.60 15.39
N ILE A 410 -4.68 -18.31 15.50
CA ILE A 410 -3.65 -17.60 14.76
C ILE A 410 -2.41 -17.48 15.63
N ASN A 411 -1.28 -17.98 15.15
CA ASN A 411 0.05 -17.78 15.74
C ASN A 411 0.86 -16.81 14.86
N PRO A 412 0.91 -15.50 15.19
CA PRO A 412 1.56 -14.50 14.36
C PRO A 412 3.06 -14.76 14.21
N LYS A 413 3.56 -14.84 12.97
CA LYS A 413 4.98 -15.01 12.64
C LYS A 413 5.74 -13.68 12.73
N ASN A 414 5.03 -12.59 12.54
CA ASN A 414 5.53 -11.22 12.67
C ASN A 414 4.51 -10.36 13.40
N ARG A 415 4.99 -9.27 13.99
CA ARG A 415 4.12 -8.20 14.48
C ARG A 415 3.54 -7.40 13.31
N GLY A 416 2.45 -6.66 13.52
CA GLY A 416 1.87 -5.76 12.51
C GLY A 416 0.37 -5.54 12.65
N ASN A 417 -0.21 -4.76 11.74
CA ASN A 417 -1.66 -4.57 11.65
C ASN A 417 -2.29 -5.73 10.87
N GLY A 418 -3.51 -6.12 11.24
CA GLY A 418 -4.30 -7.13 10.53
C GLY A 418 -5.11 -6.57 9.38
N TYR A 419 -5.22 -7.35 8.30
CA TYR A 419 -6.04 -7.06 7.13
C TYR A 419 -6.75 -8.32 6.64
N ILE A 420 -8.03 -8.24 6.28
CA ILE A 420 -8.75 -9.37 5.69
C ILE A 420 -8.63 -9.35 4.17
N SER A 421 -7.87 -10.29 3.63
CA SER A 421 -7.75 -10.49 2.20
C SER A 421 -8.97 -11.26 1.69
N TYR A 422 -9.91 -10.54 1.08
CA TYR A 422 -11.12 -11.12 0.49
C TYR A 422 -11.35 -10.57 -0.92
N TYR A 423 -10.80 -11.29 -1.91
CA TYR A 423 -10.87 -10.93 -3.32
C TYR A 423 -11.50 -12.05 -4.14
N THR A 424 -12.55 -11.74 -4.90
CA THR A 424 -13.28 -12.73 -5.70
C THR A 424 -13.89 -12.11 -6.93
N ALA A 425 -13.98 -12.89 -8.02
CA ALA A 425 -14.68 -12.47 -9.24
C ALA A 425 -16.16 -12.12 -8.99
N ASN A 426 -16.77 -12.65 -7.92
CA ASN A 426 -18.16 -12.41 -7.54
C ASN A 426 -18.33 -11.29 -6.50
N TYR A 427 -17.36 -10.37 -6.38
CA TYR A 427 -17.30 -9.40 -5.28
C TYR A 427 -18.53 -8.50 -5.15
N GLN A 428 -19.30 -8.31 -6.22
CA GLN A 428 -20.53 -7.51 -6.19
C GLN A 428 -21.68 -8.21 -5.46
N THR A 429 -21.67 -9.55 -5.39
CA THR A 429 -22.73 -10.38 -4.79
C THR A 429 -22.26 -11.21 -3.61
N ALA A 430 -20.94 -11.31 -3.40
CA ALA A 430 -20.35 -12.02 -2.29
C ALA A 430 -20.79 -11.39 -0.95
N SER A 431 -21.18 -12.25 0.00
CA SER A 431 -21.61 -11.80 1.32
C SER A 431 -20.40 -11.37 2.17
N PRO A 432 -20.53 -10.33 3.01
CA PRO A 432 -19.46 -9.96 3.93
C PRO A 432 -19.15 -11.09 4.93
N VAL A 433 -17.89 -11.23 5.30
CA VAL A 433 -17.43 -12.18 6.32
C VAL A 433 -17.40 -11.47 7.67
N LYS A 434 -18.01 -12.07 8.69
CA LYS A 434 -18.00 -11.56 10.06
C LYS A 434 -16.90 -12.23 10.85
N ILE A 435 -16.12 -11.44 11.58
CA ILE A 435 -15.03 -11.96 12.39
C ILE A 435 -15.06 -11.30 13.76
N HIS A 436 -14.93 -12.13 14.78
CA HIS A 436 -14.64 -11.73 16.14
C HIS A 436 -13.18 -12.08 16.49
N PHE A 437 -12.35 -11.05 16.66
CA PHE A 437 -10.96 -11.12 17.14
C PHE A 437 -10.93 -11.13 18.67
N ALA A 438 -10.98 -12.31 19.26
CA ALA A 438 -11.26 -12.49 20.69
C ALA A 438 -10.17 -11.90 21.59
N MET A 439 -10.58 -10.97 22.47
CA MET A 439 -9.69 -10.27 23.43
C MET A 439 -8.49 -9.57 22.77
N ALA A 440 -8.59 -9.24 21.48
CA ALA A 440 -7.47 -8.73 20.71
C ALA A 440 -7.03 -7.33 21.14
N THR A 441 -5.77 -6.99 20.84
CA THR A 441 -5.22 -5.65 21.03
C THR A 441 -5.73 -4.72 19.93
N GLU A 442 -6.64 -3.82 20.29
CA GLU A 442 -7.15 -2.81 19.36
C GLU A 442 -6.09 -1.72 19.12
N ASN A 443 -5.77 -1.51 17.84
CA ASN A 443 -5.08 -0.33 17.35
C ASN A 443 -6.07 0.71 16.80
N GLY A 444 -7.11 0.22 16.12
CA GLY A 444 -8.06 0.98 15.32
C GLY A 444 -7.52 1.45 13.96
N TYR A 445 -8.41 2.09 13.18
CA TYR A 445 -8.12 2.77 11.93
C TYR A 445 -9.18 3.84 11.66
N PHE A 446 -8.82 4.89 10.94
CA PHE A 446 -9.76 5.95 10.55
C PHE A 446 -10.46 5.60 9.24
N ASP A 447 -11.77 5.79 9.21
CA ASP A 447 -12.60 5.54 8.03
C ASP A 447 -13.59 6.66 7.76
N LEU A 448 -13.33 7.40 6.69
CA LEU A 448 -14.20 8.50 6.27
C LEU A 448 -15.57 7.98 5.80
N GLU A 449 -15.65 6.81 5.18
CA GLU A 449 -16.92 6.27 4.67
C GLU A 449 -17.84 5.76 5.78
N ARG A 450 -17.25 5.29 6.88
CA ARG A 450 -17.97 4.96 8.12
C ARG A 450 -18.54 6.21 8.82
N GLY A 451 -18.00 7.39 8.52
CA GLY A 451 -18.36 8.65 9.16
C GLY A 451 -17.55 8.97 10.40
N ASP A 452 -16.32 8.45 10.52
CA ASP A 452 -15.42 8.81 11.61
C ASP A 452 -15.14 10.32 11.63
N THR A 453 -15.09 10.89 12.83
CA THR A 453 -14.90 12.32 13.07
C THR A 453 -13.47 12.66 13.50
N ASN A 454 -13.14 13.95 13.54
CA ASN A 454 -11.89 14.41 14.13
C ASN A 454 -11.76 14.04 15.63
N GLU A 455 -12.88 13.92 16.35
CA GLU A 455 -12.87 13.47 17.75
C GLU A 455 -12.51 11.97 17.84
N ASP A 456 -13.07 11.14 16.96
CA ASP A 456 -12.67 9.73 16.83
C ASP A 456 -11.19 9.60 16.51
N TRP A 457 -10.68 10.46 15.63
CA TRP A 457 -9.26 10.49 15.27
C TRP A 457 -8.34 10.82 16.44
N ILE A 458 -8.65 11.85 17.22
CA ILE A 458 -7.88 12.23 18.41
C ILE A 458 -7.86 11.06 19.41
N ASN A 459 -9.03 10.43 19.62
CA ASN A 459 -9.14 9.25 20.47
C ASN A 459 -8.36 8.05 19.93
N LEU A 460 -8.36 7.84 18.62
CA LEU A 460 -7.57 6.81 17.95
C LEU A 460 -6.06 7.02 18.18
N LEU A 461 -5.53 8.22 17.89
CA LEU A 461 -4.11 8.54 18.06
C LEU A 461 -3.64 8.40 19.51
N LYS A 462 -4.51 8.74 20.47
CA LYS A 462 -4.22 8.61 21.91
C LYS A 462 -4.06 7.15 22.33
N ASN A 463 -4.87 6.25 21.77
CA ASN A 463 -4.97 4.87 22.23
C ASN A 463 -4.22 3.85 21.34
N ALA A 464 -3.77 4.27 20.15
CA ALA A 464 -3.05 3.43 19.19
C ALA A 464 -1.89 2.65 19.82
N LYS A 465 -1.77 1.38 19.41
CA LYS A 465 -0.78 0.41 19.92
C LYS A 465 0.29 0.11 18.88
N SER A 466 -0.06 0.22 17.61
CA SER A 466 0.84 0.10 16.47
C SER A 466 1.57 1.40 16.20
N ASP A 467 2.78 1.28 15.66
CA ASP A 467 3.54 2.40 15.11
C ASP A 467 2.98 2.87 13.75
N ILE A 468 1.97 2.18 13.21
CA ILE A 468 1.27 2.49 11.97
C ILE A 468 -0.24 2.64 12.23
N ILE A 469 -0.84 3.66 11.62
CA ILE A 469 -2.30 3.81 11.52
C ILE A 469 -2.72 3.84 10.07
N ASP A 470 -3.80 3.13 9.80
CA ASP A 470 -4.52 3.17 8.54
C ASP A 470 -5.54 4.32 8.55
N LEU A 471 -5.57 5.09 7.46
CA LEU A 471 -6.62 6.05 7.15
C LEU A 471 -7.19 5.68 5.79
N ARG A 472 -8.50 5.43 5.71
CA ARG A 472 -9.18 5.10 4.46
C ARG A 472 -10.33 6.03 4.11
N THR A 473 -10.56 6.12 2.82
CA THR A 473 -11.59 6.91 2.15
C THR A 473 -12.29 6.03 1.12
N LYS A 474 -13.18 6.58 0.30
CA LYS A 474 -13.79 5.84 -0.82
C LYS A 474 -12.77 5.38 -1.86
N ARG A 475 -11.71 6.16 -2.11
CA ARG A 475 -10.82 5.95 -3.26
C ARG A 475 -9.40 5.56 -2.90
N ILE A 476 -8.95 5.86 -1.68
CA ILE A 476 -7.59 5.58 -1.23
C ILE A 476 -7.55 5.12 0.22
N GLN A 477 -6.62 4.23 0.52
CA GLN A 477 -6.16 3.92 1.87
C GLN A 477 -4.69 4.29 2.00
N VAL A 478 -4.29 4.82 3.15
CA VAL A 478 -2.90 5.10 3.49
C VAL A 478 -2.50 4.40 4.78
N ALA A 479 -1.25 3.91 4.84
CA ALA A 479 -0.66 3.33 6.04
C ALA A 479 0.62 4.08 6.41
N TYR A 480 0.50 5.02 7.37
CA TYR A 480 1.59 5.93 7.76
C TYR A 480 1.90 5.86 9.26
N PRO A 481 3.07 6.38 9.69
CA PRO A 481 3.48 6.26 11.07
C PRO A 481 2.61 7.05 12.02
N THR A 482 2.18 6.41 13.11
CA THR A 482 1.40 7.01 14.20
C THR A 482 2.10 8.26 14.76
N ALA A 483 3.43 8.23 14.87
CA ALA A 483 4.21 9.36 15.34
C ALA A 483 4.14 10.58 14.39
N ARG A 484 4.10 10.35 13.07
CA ARG A 484 3.98 11.42 12.07
C ARG A 484 2.58 11.98 11.99
N PHE A 485 1.56 11.15 12.18
CA PHE A 485 0.18 11.65 12.34
C PHE A 485 0.07 12.57 13.55
N LYS A 486 0.63 12.20 14.71
CA LYS A 486 0.66 13.06 15.90
C LYS A 486 1.40 14.39 15.67
N GLN A 487 2.37 14.40 14.75
CA GLN A 487 3.15 15.60 14.43
C GLN A 487 2.45 16.51 13.42
N TYR A 488 1.92 15.94 12.33
CA TYR A 488 1.49 16.71 11.15
C TYR A 488 -0.04 16.82 11.01
N CYS A 489 -0.79 15.89 11.60
CA CYS A 489 -2.26 15.90 11.61
C CYS A 489 -2.82 15.36 12.93
N PRO A 490 -2.56 16.05 14.07
CA PRO A 490 -3.05 15.59 15.37
C PRO A 490 -4.58 15.64 15.50
N GLU A 491 -5.24 16.54 14.76
CA GLU A 491 -6.67 16.86 14.95
C GLU A 491 -7.50 16.77 13.66
N ASN A 492 -6.96 17.10 12.49
CA ASN A 492 -7.74 17.37 11.27
C ASN A 492 -7.78 16.21 10.27
N ALA A 493 -8.03 14.97 10.73
CA ALA A 493 -8.02 13.80 9.86
C ALA A 493 -9.11 13.80 8.78
N VAL A 494 -10.29 14.38 9.05
CA VAL A 494 -11.35 14.52 8.04
C VAL A 494 -10.86 15.35 6.85
N GLU A 495 -10.16 16.46 7.10
CA GLU A 495 -9.61 17.30 6.04
C GLU A 495 -8.52 16.55 5.25
N LEU A 496 -7.61 15.86 5.95
CA LEU A 496 -6.58 15.03 5.32
C LEU A 496 -7.18 13.93 4.43
N ALA A 497 -8.21 13.26 4.93
CA ALA A 497 -8.91 12.19 4.23
C ALA A 497 -9.61 12.74 2.98
N LEU A 498 -10.28 13.89 3.08
CA LEU A 498 -10.94 14.53 1.93
C LEU A 498 -9.92 14.98 0.86
N LEU A 499 -8.78 15.54 1.27
CA LEU A 499 -7.70 15.90 0.35
C LEU A 499 -7.13 14.65 -0.35
N SER A 500 -6.92 13.58 0.41
CA SER A 500 -6.39 12.32 -0.13
C SER A 500 -7.37 11.66 -1.12
N ASP A 501 -8.66 11.62 -0.78
CA ASP A 501 -9.72 11.11 -1.66
C ASP A 501 -9.87 11.97 -2.91
N SER A 502 -9.79 13.30 -2.75
CA SER A 502 -9.91 14.25 -3.87
C SER A 502 -8.76 14.13 -4.85
N THR A 503 -7.54 13.82 -4.39
CA THR A 503 -6.42 13.50 -5.28
C THR A 503 -6.82 12.37 -6.24
N ILE A 504 -7.27 11.23 -5.71
CA ILE A 504 -7.68 10.11 -6.56
C ILE A 504 -8.94 10.41 -7.37
N TYR A 505 -9.87 11.21 -6.87
CA TYR A 505 -11.01 11.68 -7.65
C TYR A 505 -10.55 12.38 -8.94
N TYR A 506 -9.59 13.30 -8.85
CA TYR A 506 -9.09 14.01 -10.01
C TYR A 506 -8.21 13.13 -10.91
N GLU A 507 -7.45 12.17 -10.37
CA GLU A 507 -6.80 11.17 -11.23
C GLU A 507 -7.83 10.35 -12.03
N ARG A 508 -8.88 9.88 -11.36
CA ARG A 508 -9.97 9.11 -11.97
C ARG A 508 -10.79 9.92 -12.96
N ASP A 509 -10.83 11.24 -12.82
CA ASP A 509 -11.41 12.17 -13.80
C ASP A 509 -10.64 12.13 -15.13
N ILE A 510 -9.30 12.24 -15.09
CA ILE A 510 -8.44 12.05 -16.28
C ILE A 510 -8.65 10.67 -16.90
N MET A 511 -8.78 9.63 -16.07
CA MET A 511 -9.02 8.25 -16.53
C MET A 511 -10.43 8.00 -17.10
N GLY A 512 -11.34 8.98 -16.99
CA GLY A 512 -12.73 8.85 -17.41
C GLY A 512 -13.53 7.83 -16.59
N LEU A 513 -13.19 7.63 -15.31
CA LEU A 513 -13.79 6.62 -14.44
C LEU A 513 -14.94 7.13 -13.56
N LEU A 514 -15.20 8.45 -13.53
CA LEU A 514 -16.30 9.00 -12.73
C LEU A 514 -17.64 8.35 -13.12
N GLY A 515 -18.38 7.87 -12.12
CA GLY A 515 -19.64 7.12 -12.31
C GLY A 515 -19.48 5.62 -12.64
N LYS A 516 -18.26 5.13 -12.88
CA LYS A 516 -17.92 3.71 -13.11
C LYS A 516 -16.64 3.32 -12.38
N GLU A 517 -16.42 3.94 -11.23
CA GLU A 517 -15.22 3.76 -10.44
C GLU A 517 -15.12 2.32 -9.89
N PRO A 518 -13.92 1.73 -9.84
CA PRO A 518 -13.75 0.45 -9.17
C PRO A 518 -14.04 0.58 -7.67
N LYS A 519 -14.56 -0.50 -7.07
CA LYS A 519 -14.72 -0.61 -5.61
C LYS A 519 -13.36 -0.55 -4.90
N ASN A 520 -12.31 -1.07 -5.54
CA ASN A 520 -10.96 -1.08 -5.00
C ASN A 520 -10.36 0.34 -4.91
N ARG A 521 -9.55 0.54 -3.88
CA ARG A 521 -8.82 1.77 -3.56
C ARG A 521 -7.41 1.71 -4.14
N GLN A 522 -6.82 2.87 -4.41
CA GLN A 522 -5.36 2.96 -4.48
C GLN A 522 -4.76 2.92 -3.06
N PHE A 523 -3.47 2.68 -2.96
CA PHE A 523 -2.78 2.57 -1.68
C PHE A 523 -1.53 3.44 -1.64
N ALA A 524 -1.26 4.06 -0.50
CA ALA A 524 0.00 4.74 -0.23
C ALA A 524 0.56 4.35 1.15
N ARG A 525 1.88 4.22 1.26
CA ARG A 525 2.50 3.72 2.50
C ARG A 525 3.82 4.41 2.82
N VAL A 526 4.23 4.26 4.07
CA VAL A 526 5.60 4.58 4.48
C VAL A 526 6.58 3.50 4.05
N VAL A 527 7.78 3.93 3.66
CA VAL A 527 8.97 3.09 3.51
C VAL A 527 10.13 3.67 4.31
N TRP A 528 11.15 2.85 4.55
CA TRP A 528 12.28 3.20 5.42
C TRP A 528 13.61 3.30 4.66
N SER A 529 13.55 3.20 3.33
CA SER A 529 14.68 3.38 2.41
C SER A 529 14.17 3.97 1.09
N GLY A 530 15.08 4.58 0.32
CA GLY A 530 14.72 5.33 -0.89
C GLY A 530 14.15 6.71 -0.56
N PHE A 531 13.45 7.32 -1.53
CA PHE A 531 12.84 8.63 -1.39
C PHE A 531 11.32 8.55 -1.54
N MET A 532 10.83 8.50 -2.78
CA MET A 532 9.43 8.37 -3.15
C MET A 532 9.40 7.53 -4.43
N PHE A 533 8.43 6.63 -4.54
CA PHE A 533 8.25 5.79 -5.73
C PHE A 533 6.85 5.16 -5.74
N ALA A 534 6.48 4.55 -6.86
CA ALA A 534 5.34 3.65 -6.95
C ALA A 534 5.78 2.25 -7.41
N ASP A 535 5.13 1.22 -6.88
CA ASP A 535 5.39 -0.17 -7.21
C ASP A 535 4.09 -0.99 -7.29
N GLY A 536 4.21 -2.32 -7.39
CA GLY A 536 3.06 -3.23 -7.45
C GLY A 536 2.19 -3.28 -6.18
N VAL A 537 2.50 -2.48 -5.16
CA VAL A 537 1.70 -2.35 -3.94
C VAL A 537 0.97 -0.99 -3.90
N GLY A 538 1.53 0.05 -4.54
CA GLY A 538 0.99 1.40 -4.57
C GLY A 538 2.08 2.46 -4.46
N ALA A 539 1.70 3.68 -4.06
CA ALA A 539 2.66 4.75 -3.78
C ALA A 539 3.41 4.51 -2.46
N ALA A 540 4.66 4.94 -2.41
CA ALA A 540 5.55 4.82 -1.28
C ALA A 540 6.32 6.13 -1.08
N ALA A 541 6.46 6.55 0.18
CA ALA A 541 7.34 7.65 0.55
C ALA A 541 8.12 7.31 1.81
N HIS A 542 9.38 7.72 1.81
CA HIS A 542 10.25 7.65 2.96
C HIS A 542 9.66 8.49 4.11
N ASP A 543 9.82 8.05 5.36
CA ASP A 543 9.29 8.73 6.55
C ASP A 543 9.59 10.25 6.58
N ASN A 544 10.80 10.65 6.18
CA ASN A 544 11.22 12.06 6.11
C ASN A 544 10.55 12.88 4.99
N SER A 545 9.84 12.24 4.05
CA SER A 545 9.17 12.89 2.91
C SER A 545 7.65 12.99 3.10
N LEU A 546 7.10 12.43 4.17
CA LEU A 546 5.64 12.36 4.38
C LEU A 546 4.99 13.67 4.84
N SER A 547 5.76 14.68 5.26
CA SER A 547 5.20 15.90 5.85
C SER A 547 4.18 16.60 4.93
N GLY A 548 4.50 16.73 3.64
CA GLY A 548 3.59 17.31 2.64
C GLY A 548 2.35 16.46 2.36
N TRP A 549 2.44 15.14 2.53
CA TRP A 549 1.33 14.21 2.34
C TRP A 549 0.41 14.10 3.55
N MET A 550 0.90 14.50 4.73
CA MET A 550 0.20 14.31 6.00
C MET A 550 -0.26 15.61 6.66
N THR A 551 0.03 16.79 6.09
CA THR A 551 -0.32 18.09 6.70
C THR A 551 -1.47 18.75 5.94
N PRO A 552 -2.72 18.74 6.44
CA PRO A 552 -3.87 19.29 5.69
C PRO A 552 -3.70 20.75 5.25
N SER A 553 -3.25 21.61 6.15
CA SER A 553 -3.07 23.05 5.90
C SER A 553 -1.98 23.36 4.87
N ASN A 554 -1.04 22.44 4.66
CA ASN A 554 0.07 22.53 3.73
C ASN A 554 0.21 21.26 2.89
N PHE A 555 -0.93 20.70 2.47
CA PHE A 555 -0.94 19.49 1.67
C PHE A 555 -0.28 19.77 0.33
N GLU A 556 0.69 18.94 -0.05
CA GLU A 556 1.47 19.07 -1.27
C GLU A 556 0.86 18.13 -2.34
N PRO A 557 0.02 18.65 -3.25
CA PRO A 557 -0.79 17.82 -4.14
C PRO A 557 0.03 17.17 -5.26
N TRP A 558 1.14 17.77 -5.67
CA TRP A 558 1.89 17.30 -6.83
C TRP A 558 2.64 16.01 -6.52
N GLY A 559 3.48 15.97 -5.49
CA GLY A 559 4.26 14.79 -5.15
C GLY A 559 3.39 13.59 -4.81
N PHE A 560 2.26 13.83 -4.13
CA PHE A 560 1.30 12.75 -3.83
C PHE A 560 0.61 12.22 -5.10
N GLY A 561 0.09 13.11 -5.94
CA GLY A 561 -0.51 12.74 -7.23
C GLY A 561 0.49 12.21 -8.25
N HIS A 562 1.78 12.50 -8.13
CA HIS A 562 2.83 11.99 -9.01
C HIS A 562 3.07 10.49 -8.81
N GLU A 563 3.24 10.06 -7.56
CA GLU A 563 3.44 8.65 -7.25
C GLU A 563 2.17 7.83 -7.49
N LEU A 564 1.00 8.38 -7.13
CA LEU A 564 -0.28 7.73 -7.42
C LEU A 564 -0.59 7.72 -8.93
N GLY A 565 -0.17 8.76 -9.65
CA GLY A 565 -0.22 8.84 -11.10
C GLY A 565 0.59 7.75 -11.80
N HIS A 566 1.74 7.33 -11.24
CA HIS A 566 2.49 6.17 -11.74
C HIS A 566 1.68 4.87 -11.63
N VAL A 567 0.90 4.68 -10.57
CA VAL A 567 -0.01 3.53 -10.42
C VAL A 567 -1.05 3.53 -11.55
N ASN A 568 -1.57 4.72 -11.90
CA ASN A 568 -2.61 4.91 -12.90
C ASN A 568 -2.12 5.09 -14.36
N GLN A 569 -0.81 4.95 -14.63
CA GLN A 569 -0.32 5.02 -16.00
C GLN A 569 -0.88 3.87 -16.85
N VAL A 570 -1.49 4.23 -17.98
CA VAL A 570 -2.11 3.25 -18.89
C VAL A 570 -1.04 2.61 -19.78
N THR A 571 -0.78 1.32 -19.55
CA THR A 571 0.25 0.56 -20.26
C THR A 571 -0.22 -0.84 -20.68
N PRO A 572 0.06 -1.30 -21.92
CA PRO A 572 0.52 -0.49 -23.07
C PRO A 572 -0.53 0.55 -23.50
N GLY A 573 -0.13 1.53 -24.33
CA GLY A 573 -1.05 2.54 -24.85
C GLY A 573 -0.60 3.98 -24.63
N LEU A 574 -0.90 4.55 -23.46
CA LEU A 574 -0.59 5.96 -23.16
C LEU A 574 0.85 6.13 -22.65
N LYS A 575 1.41 5.11 -21.99
CA LYS A 575 2.81 5.07 -21.54
C LYS A 575 3.67 4.29 -22.53
N TRP A 576 4.10 4.94 -23.62
CA TRP A 576 5.18 4.42 -24.48
C TRP A 576 6.57 4.87 -23.98
N VAL A 577 7.65 4.40 -24.60
CA VAL A 577 9.03 4.80 -24.23
C VAL A 577 9.18 6.32 -24.20
N GLY A 578 9.87 6.84 -23.19
CA GLY A 578 10.03 8.29 -23.00
C GLY A 578 8.86 8.99 -22.32
N CYS A 579 7.85 8.22 -21.86
CA CYS A 579 6.67 8.74 -21.17
C CYS A 579 6.49 8.19 -19.74
N GLY A 580 7.53 7.54 -19.21
CA GLY A 580 7.58 6.98 -17.86
C GLY A 580 7.36 8.04 -16.79
N GLU A 581 8.07 9.16 -16.92
CA GLU A 581 7.95 10.34 -16.05
C GLU A 581 7.16 11.49 -16.67
N THR A 582 6.44 11.23 -17.76
CA THR A 582 5.64 12.26 -18.44
C THR A 582 4.15 12.04 -18.22
N THR A 583 3.65 10.84 -18.46
CA THR A 583 2.18 10.60 -18.49
C THR A 583 1.56 10.47 -17.11
N ASN A 584 2.33 10.06 -16.09
CA ASN A 584 1.97 10.20 -14.68
C ASN A 584 1.70 11.67 -14.33
N ASN A 585 2.50 12.60 -14.87
CA ASN A 585 2.38 14.02 -14.55
C ASN A 585 1.18 14.73 -15.18
N ILE A 586 0.43 14.07 -16.08
CA ILE A 586 -0.90 14.54 -16.52
C ILE A 586 -1.84 14.55 -15.31
N TYR A 587 -1.79 13.49 -14.49
CA TYR A 587 -2.56 13.37 -13.27
C TYR A 587 -2.10 14.41 -12.24
N SER A 588 -0.80 14.50 -11.95
CA SER A 588 -0.23 15.46 -10.98
C SER A 588 -0.58 16.90 -11.31
N SER A 589 -0.48 17.29 -12.58
CA SER A 589 -0.82 18.65 -13.03
C SER A 589 -2.30 18.95 -12.83
N TRP A 590 -3.17 17.97 -13.12
CA TRP A 590 -4.60 18.12 -12.91
C TRP A 590 -4.97 18.22 -11.43
N VAL A 591 -4.37 17.37 -10.59
CA VAL A 591 -4.56 17.40 -9.14
C VAL A 591 -4.06 18.74 -8.57
N GLU A 592 -2.87 19.21 -8.93
CA GLU A 592 -2.34 20.51 -8.50
C GLU A 592 -3.22 21.66 -9.00
N HIS A 593 -3.76 21.57 -10.22
CA HIS A 593 -4.66 22.57 -10.76
C HIS A 593 -5.98 22.68 -9.98
N LYS A 594 -6.48 21.55 -9.45
CA LYS A 594 -7.77 21.47 -8.77
C LYS A 594 -7.71 21.65 -7.25
N LEU A 595 -6.65 21.16 -6.63
CA LEU A 595 -6.47 21.19 -5.17
C LEU A 595 -5.44 22.23 -4.71
N GLY A 596 -4.54 22.66 -5.59
CA GLY A 596 -3.49 23.61 -5.25
C GLY A 596 -4.02 25.02 -4.99
N LYS A 597 -3.18 25.83 -4.35
CA LYS A 597 -3.48 27.23 -4.00
C LYS A 597 -3.09 28.21 -5.12
N GLY A 598 -3.30 27.79 -6.38
CA GLY A 598 -2.95 28.57 -7.57
C GLY A 598 -1.48 28.55 -7.95
N TYR A 599 -0.65 27.67 -7.36
CA TYR A 599 0.67 27.35 -7.91
C TYR A 599 0.51 26.26 -8.98
N HIS A 600 1.19 26.41 -10.11
CA HIS A 600 1.24 25.41 -11.17
C HIS A 600 2.68 25.22 -11.61
N ARG A 601 3.21 24.01 -11.50
CA ARG A 601 4.64 23.74 -11.63
C ARG A 601 5.23 24.24 -12.95
N LEU A 602 4.58 23.91 -14.08
CA LEU A 602 5.03 24.31 -15.42
C LEU A 602 5.03 25.83 -15.63
N GLU A 603 4.04 26.55 -15.08
CA GLU A 603 3.85 27.99 -15.28
C GLU A 603 4.49 28.86 -14.18
N SER A 604 4.80 28.30 -13.01
CA SER A 604 5.11 29.08 -11.80
C SER A 604 6.54 28.91 -11.32
N GLU A 605 7.19 27.78 -11.61
CA GLU A 605 8.60 27.58 -11.27
C GLU A 605 9.51 28.57 -12.00
N GLN A 606 10.51 29.07 -11.29
CA GLN A 606 11.63 29.78 -11.89
C GLN A 606 12.69 28.75 -12.30
N SER A 607 12.69 28.40 -13.57
CA SER A 607 13.51 27.34 -14.17
C SER A 607 13.95 27.77 -15.58
N GLY A 608 14.06 26.85 -16.54
CA GLY A 608 14.49 27.14 -17.91
C GLY A 608 15.97 26.93 -18.14
N VAL A 609 16.38 27.04 -19.40
CA VAL A 609 17.77 26.88 -19.87
C VAL A 609 18.12 27.97 -20.87
N ASN A 610 19.41 28.17 -21.12
CA ASN A 610 19.89 29.22 -22.04
C ASN A 610 19.27 30.59 -21.68
N ASP A 611 18.73 31.32 -22.66
CA ASP A 611 18.11 32.64 -22.45
C ASP A 611 16.91 32.62 -21.50
N TYR A 612 16.24 31.46 -21.38
CA TYR A 612 15.09 31.27 -20.51
C TYR A 612 15.48 30.90 -19.07
N SER A 613 16.78 30.76 -18.77
CA SER A 613 17.26 30.38 -17.45
C SER A 613 16.81 31.37 -16.36
N GLY A 614 16.27 30.82 -15.28
CA GLY A 614 15.74 31.56 -14.13
C GLY A 614 14.43 32.29 -14.40
N LEU A 615 13.78 32.09 -15.57
CA LEU A 615 12.48 32.68 -15.85
C LEU A 615 11.36 31.88 -15.18
N ARG A 616 10.35 32.62 -14.72
CA ARG A 616 9.08 32.04 -14.29
C ARG A 616 8.40 31.36 -15.48
N GLY A 617 7.92 30.14 -15.28
CA GLY A 617 7.42 29.29 -16.34
C GLY A 617 8.52 28.82 -17.29
N GLY A 618 9.77 28.75 -16.82
CA GLY A 618 10.95 28.49 -17.64
C GLY A 618 10.83 27.20 -18.46
N ARG A 619 10.35 26.10 -17.86
CA ARG A 619 10.08 24.84 -18.56
C ARG A 619 9.07 24.98 -19.71
N PHE A 620 7.98 25.72 -19.49
CA PHE A 620 6.99 25.97 -20.53
C PHE A 620 7.59 26.82 -21.67
N ASN A 621 8.34 27.87 -21.33
CA ASN A 621 9.03 28.66 -22.35
C ASN A 621 10.06 27.82 -23.11
N THR A 622 10.78 26.91 -22.46
CA THR A 622 11.68 25.98 -23.15
C THR A 622 10.94 25.06 -24.12
N TYR A 623 9.73 24.57 -23.77
CA TYR A 623 8.88 23.84 -24.73
C TYR A 623 8.54 24.71 -25.96
N LEU A 624 8.16 25.97 -25.76
CA LEU A 624 7.86 26.86 -26.88
C LEU A 624 9.10 27.11 -27.75
N GLU A 625 10.27 27.23 -27.13
CA GLU A 625 11.53 27.43 -27.82
C GLU A 625 11.93 26.21 -28.65
N GLU A 626 12.02 25.04 -28.01
CA GLU A 626 12.54 23.82 -28.63
C GLU A 626 11.53 23.24 -29.62
N ASN A 627 10.28 23.06 -29.20
CA ASN A 627 9.30 22.37 -30.04
C ASN A 627 8.60 23.31 -31.00
N VAL A 628 8.03 24.41 -30.51
CA VAL A 628 7.16 25.29 -31.32
C VAL A 628 7.97 26.15 -32.28
N ARG A 629 9.05 26.80 -31.80
CA ARG A 629 9.86 27.71 -32.62
C ARG A 629 10.92 26.98 -33.44
N LYS A 630 11.77 26.17 -32.81
CA LYS A 630 12.87 25.46 -33.50
C LYS A 630 12.41 24.20 -34.23
N GLY A 631 11.25 23.63 -33.88
CA GLY A 631 10.76 22.41 -34.51
C GLY A 631 11.52 21.15 -34.10
N VAL A 632 12.09 21.11 -32.90
CA VAL A 632 12.69 19.89 -32.36
C VAL A 632 11.61 18.85 -32.12
N SER A 633 11.87 17.59 -32.45
CA SER A 633 10.96 16.48 -32.16
C SER A 633 10.71 16.39 -30.65
N TRP A 634 9.45 16.22 -30.26
CA TRP A 634 8.97 16.31 -28.89
C TRP A 634 9.80 15.54 -27.85
N GLN A 635 10.19 14.31 -28.17
CA GLN A 635 10.97 13.45 -27.27
C GLN A 635 12.44 13.84 -27.12
N LEU A 636 12.94 14.73 -27.98
CA LEU A 636 14.34 15.19 -28.03
C LEU A 636 14.47 16.67 -27.63
N ALA A 637 13.39 17.29 -27.13
CA ALA A 637 13.41 18.66 -26.65
C ALA A 637 14.32 18.78 -25.44
N ASP A 638 15.26 19.72 -25.48
CA ASP A 638 16.10 20.00 -24.33
C ASP A 638 15.30 20.72 -23.23
N GLY A 639 15.78 20.66 -22.00
CA GLY A 639 15.11 21.27 -20.86
C GLY A 639 16.00 21.37 -19.64
N PRO A 640 15.55 22.06 -18.58
CA PRO A 640 16.30 22.20 -17.34
C PRO A 640 16.87 20.89 -16.82
N ASP A 641 16.06 19.84 -16.83
CA ASP A 641 16.52 18.52 -16.45
C ASP A 641 17.38 17.93 -17.58
N TYR A 642 18.57 17.44 -17.21
CA TYR A 642 19.56 16.88 -18.13
C TYR A 642 20.15 17.88 -19.14
N HIS A 643 19.94 19.19 -18.98
CA HIS A 643 20.59 20.20 -19.83
C HIS A 643 22.12 20.03 -19.84
N GLY A 644 22.72 19.96 -21.02
CA GLY A 644 24.17 19.81 -21.18
C GLY A 644 24.73 18.43 -20.79
N SER A 645 23.88 17.45 -20.44
CA SER A 645 24.32 16.07 -20.19
C SER A 645 24.91 15.46 -21.47
N GLN A 646 26.00 14.69 -21.33
CA GLN A 646 26.65 14.02 -22.46
C GLN A 646 25.77 12.89 -23.02
N TYR A 647 25.88 12.64 -24.32
CA TYR A 647 25.31 11.45 -24.94
C TYR A 647 26.13 10.21 -24.59
N ASN A 648 25.43 9.11 -24.29
CA ASN A 648 26.02 7.79 -24.10
C ASN A 648 25.96 7.02 -25.42
N GLU A 649 27.07 6.40 -25.79
CA GLU A 649 27.11 5.44 -26.89
C GLU A 649 26.63 4.07 -26.39
N LYS A 650 25.68 3.45 -27.11
CA LYS A 650 25.15 2.11 -26.80
C LYS A 650 25.05 1.26 -28.06
N VAL A 651 25.41 -0.01 -27.95
CA VAL A 651 25.14 -1.01 -29.00
C VAL A 651 23.84 -1.72 -28.66
N VAL A 652 22.85 -1.61 -29.54
CA VAL A 652 21.50 -2.13 -29.33
C VAL A 652 21.02 -2.90 -30.55
N LYS A 653 20.10 -3.86 -30.36
CA LYS A 653 19.41 -4.53 -31.45
C LYS A 653 18.58 -3.51 -32.23
N ASN A 654 18.76 -3.43 -33.55
CA ASN A 654 17.96 -2.52 -34.36
C ASN A 654 16.53 -3.05 -34.51
N GLN A 655 15.58 -2.17 -34.82
CA GLN A 655 14.17 -2.50 -35.06
C GLN A 655 13.63 -1.81 -36.32
N ASP A 656 12.64 -2.40 -36.98
CA ASP A 656 11.84 -1.68 -37.98
C ASP A 656 10.80 -0.74 -37.33
N TYR A 657 9.99 -0.05 -38.14
CA TYR A 657 8.95 0.86 -37.63
C TYR A 657 7.76 0.14 -36.98
N ALA A 658 7.61 -1.17 -37.24
CA ALA A 658 6.63 -2.03 -36.57
C ALA A 658 7.15 -2.62 -35.25
N GLY A 659 8.41 -2.32 -34.88
CA GLY A 659 9.03 -2.79 -33.64
C GLY A 659 9.65 -4.19 -33.75
N ASN A 660 9.68 -4.79 -34.94
CA ASN A 660 10.31 -6.09 -35.13
C ASN A 660 11.83 -5.95 -35.05
N THR A 661 12.46 -6.80 -34.22
CA THR A 661 13.91 -6.85 -34.11
C THR A 661 14.54 -7.26 -35.44
N LEU A 662 15.46 -6.44 -35.91
CA LEU A 662 16.31 -6.73 -37.06
C LEU A 662 17.54 -7.51 -36.57
N GLY A 663 18.02 -8.47 -37.36
CA GLY A 663 19.18 -9.31 -37.01
C GLY A 663 20.53 -8.58 -36.96
N GLN A 664 20.54 -7.25 -36.94
CA GLN A 664 21.73 -6.41 -36.96
C GLN A 664 21.74 -5.49 -35.75
N ASP A 665 22.87 -5.49 -35.03
CA ASP A 665 23.14 -4.50 -33.98
C ASP A 665 23.47 -3.15 -34.61
N THR A 666 23.16 -2.08 -33.89
CA THR A 666 23.48 -0.72 -34.30
C THR A 666 23.94 0.09 -33.10
N THR A 667 24.89 0.99 -33.36
CA THR A 667 25.40 1.92 -32.36
C THR A 667 24.55 3.18 -32.36
N VAL A 668 24.04 3.57 -31.19
CA VAL A 668 23.21 4.75 -30.99
C VAL A 668 23.84 5.68 -29.97
N LEU A 669 23.60 6.98 -30.13
CA LEU A 669 23.86 8.00 -29.12
C LEU A 669 22.54 8.33 -28.43
N THR A 670 22.50 8.23 -27.10
CA THR A 670 21.27 8.46 -26.32
C THR A 670 21.55 9.17 -25.00
N ARG A 671 20.55 9.91 -24.52
CA ARG A 671 20.54 10.58 -23.20
C ARG A 671 19.09 10.80 -22.76
N ASN A 672 18.90 11.14 -21.49
CA ASN A 672 17.62 11.62 -20.98
C ASN A 672 17.35 13.06 -21.40
N PHE A 673 16.07 13.40 -21.48
CA PHE A 673 15.54 14.73 -21.79
C PHE A 673 14.43 15.09 -20.80
N ASP A 674 14.24 16.38 -20.54
CA ASP A 674 13.35 16.89 -19.49
C ASP A 674 11.90 16.41 -19.65
N HIS A 675 11.39 15.75 -18.61
CA HIS A 675 10.07 15.12 -18.61
C HIS A 675 8.92 16.13 -18.45
N PHE A 676 9.19 17.28 -17.83
CA PHE A 676 8.22 18.37 -17.69
C PHE A 676 8.05 19.17 -18.97
N VAL A 677 9.12 19.35 -19.75
CA VAL A 677 9.00 19.94 -21.11
C VAL A 677 8.10 19.06 -21.97
N LYS A 678 8.26 17.73 -21.88
CA LYS A 678 7.42 16.77 -22.60
C LYS A 678 5.96 16.76 -22.16
N LEU A 679 5.66 17.14 -20.91
CA LEU A 679 4.31 17.18 -20.37
C LEU A 679 3.45 18.27 -21.00
N VAL A 680 4.05 19.36 -21.49
CA VAL A 680 3.34 20.56 -21.90
C VAL A 680 2.23 20.30 -22.94
N PRO A 681 2.46 19.59 -24.06
CA PRO A 681 1.38 19.33 -25.03
C PRO A 681 0.19 18.57 -24.44
N PHE A 682 0.44 17.60 -23.54
CA PHE A 682 -0.65 16.88 -22.87
C PHE A 682 -1.44 17.82 -21.94
N TRP A 683 -0.73 18.67 -21.20
CA TRP A 683 -1.36 19.66 -20.33
C TRP A 683 -2.20 20.67 -21.11
N GLN A 684 -1.70 21.13 -22.27
CA GLN A 684 -2.42 22.02 -23.16
C GLN A 684 -3.71 21.40 -23.71
N LEU A 685 -3.67 20.13 -24.10
CA LEU A 685 -4.87 19.40 -24.53
C LEU A 685 -5.90 19.32 -23.39
N GLN A 686 -5.47 19.02 -22.16
CA GLN A 686 -6.37 18.95 -21.02
C GLN A 686 -7.02 20.32 -20.74
N LEU A 687 -6.23 21.39 -20.69
CA LEU A 687 -6.74 22.74 -20.47
C LEU A 687 -7.71 23.19 -21.56
N TYR A 688 -7.36 22.99 -22.83
CA TYR A 688 -8.19 23.42 -23.94
C TYR A 688 -9.51 22.63 -24.02
N CYS A 689 -9.43 21.31 -23.86
CA CYS A 689 -10.59 20.46 -24.00
C CYS A 689 -11.50 20.51 -22.77
N GLN A 690 -10.93 20.46 -21.56
CA GLN A 690 -11.66 20.40 -20.29
C GLN A 690 -11.97 21.79 -19.73
N GLU A 691 -10.97 22.61 -19.43
CA GLU A 691 -11.16 23.90 -18.77
C GLU A 691 -11.82 24.93 -19.71
N ALA A 692 -11.34 25.03 -20.96
CA ALA A 692 -11.97 25.89 -21.96
C ALA A 692 -13.25 25.29 -22.56
N LYS A 693 -13.68 24.11 -22.09
CA LYS A 693 -14.94 23.44 -22.42
C LYS A 693 -15.15 23.13 -23.91
N VAL A 694 -14.06 22.99 -24.67
CA VAL A 694 -14.16 22.72 -26.11
C VAL A 694 -14.57 21.28 -26.39
N SER A 695 -13.99 20.31 -25.67
CA SER A 695 -14.39 18.90 -25.76
C SER A 695 -14.09 18.18 -24.43
N PRO A 696 -14.96 18.33 -23.43
CA PRO A 696 -14.74 17.75 -22.11
C PRO A 696 -14.45 16.23 -22.15
N ASN A 697 -13.66 15.79 -21.16
CA ASN A 697 -13.22 14.43 -20.89
C ASN A 697 -12.33 13.84 -22.00
N VAL A 698 -11.49 14.65 -22.66
CA VAL A 698 -10.64 14.19 -23.78
C VAL A 698 -9.75 13.00 -23.39
N PHE A 699 -9.01 13.09 -22.28
CA PHE A 699 -8.16 12.00 -21.83
C PHE A 699 -8.98 10.78 -21.39
N GLY A 700 -10.13 11.00 -20.74
CA GLY A 700 -11.02 9.91 -20.34
C GLY A 700 -11.54 9.11 -21.54
N LYS A 701 -11.90 9.79 -22.64
CA LYS A 701 -12.32 9.15 -23.90
C LYS A 701 -11.15 8.40 -24.58
N VAL A 702 -9.97 9.02 -24.64
CA VAL A 702 -8.77 8.40 -25.21
C VAL A 702 -8.37 7.14 -24.43
N ILE A 703 -8.30 7.24 -23.10
CA ILE A 703 -7.95 6.12 -22.21
C ILE A 703 -8.99 5.00 -22.32
N GLU A 704 -10.29 5.32 -22.37
CA GLU A 704 -11.34 4.33 -22.57
C GLU A 704 -11.18 3.59 -23.91
N ALA A 705 -10.82 4.29 -24.99
CA ALA A 705 -10.55 3.66 -26.28
C ALA A 705 -9.32 2.73 -26.20
N LEU A 706 -8.24 3.18 -25.54
CA LEU A 706 -7.04 2.37 -25.33
C LEU A 706 -7.29 1.10 -24.51
N ARG A 707 -8.22 1.12 -23.54
CA ARG A 707 -8.60 -0.07 -22.75
C ARG A 707 -9.35 -1.13 -23.54
N LYS A 708 -10.12 -0.71 -24.56
CA LYS A 708 -11.00 -1.60 -25.34
C LYS A 708 -10.27 -2.31 -26.48
N ASP A 709 -9.14 -1.78 -26.90
CA ASP A 709 -8.44 -2.29 -28.06
C ASP A 709 -7.21 -3.14 -27.69
N ASP A 710 -6.93 -4.11 -28.56
CA ASP A 710 -5.66 -4.84 -28.57
C ASP A 710 -4.56 -3.98 -29.18
N ASP A 711 -3.43 -3.95 -28.50
CA ASP A 711 -2.23 -3.20 -28.84
C ASP A 711 -0.94 -4.01 -28.62
N SER A 712 -1.07 -5.33 -28.47
CA SER A 712 0.03 -6.27 -28.23
C SER A 712 1.11 -6.26 -29.32
N ASN A 713 0.78 -5.85 -30.55
CA ASN A 713 1.69 -5.83 -31.70
C ASN A 713 2.09 -4.41 -32.15
N MET A 714 1.94 -3.39 -31.29
CA MET A 714 2.28 -2.00 -31.64
C MET A 714 3.69 -1.62 -31.16
N SER A 715 4.43 -0.92 -32.02
CA SER A 715 5.67 -0.26 -31.63
C SER A 715 5.39 1.01 -30.82
N ASN A 716 6.39 1.53 -30.09
CA ASN A 716 6.24 2.81 -29.38
C ASN A 716 5.82 3.96 -30.31
N GLY A 717 6.31 3.98 -31.56
CA GLY A 717 5.93 5.00 -32.52
C GLY A 717 4.47 4.88 -32.96
N MET A 718 3.99 3.64 -33.13
CA MET A 718 2.58 3.37 -33.41
C MET A 718 1.68 3.82 -32.25
N HIS A 719 2.09 3.64 -31.00
CA HIS A 719 1.36 4.15 -29.84
C HIS A 719 1.22 5.68 -29.85
N GLN A 720 2.31 6.42 -30.14
CA GLN A 720 2.25 7.88 -30.26
C GLN A 720 1.33 8.33 -31.41
N MET A 721 1.42 7.69 -32.58
CA MET A 721 0.51 7.97 -33.71
C MET A 721 -0.95 7.68 -33.35
N ARG A 722 -1.20 6.57 -32.66
CA ARG A 722 -2.53 6.18 -32.19
C ARG A 722 -3.08 7.17 -31.18
N PHE A 723 -2.26 7.66 -30.25
CA PHE A 723 -2.68 8.70 -29.31
C PHE A 723 -3.19 9.94 -30.05
N MET A 724 -2.42 10.46 -31.02
CA MET A 724 -2.81 11.64 -31.79
C MET A 724 -4.11 11.40 -32.59
N ARG A 725 -4.26 10.21 -33.19
CA ARG A 725 -5.50 9.79 -33.86
C ARG A 725 -6.69 9.79 -32.89
N LEU A 726 -6.53 9.17 -31.71
CA LEU A 726 -7.59 9.05 -30.72
C LEU A 726 -8.00 10.39 -30.12
N VAL A 727 -7.07 11.36 -30.00
CA VAL A 727 -7.42 12.74 -29.64
C VAL A 727 -8.34 13.35 -30.69
N CYS A 728 -8.01 13.21 -31.98
CA CYS A 728 -8.85 13.72 -33.07
C CYS A 728 -10.23 13.03 -33.07
N ASP A 729 -10.26 11.70 -32.97
CA ASP A 729 -11.51 10.92 -32.95
C ASP A 729 -12.38 11.22 -31.70
N SER A 730 -11.76 11.42 -30.53
CA SER A 730 -12.48 11.67 -29.27
C SER A 730 -13.08 13.08 -29.16
N THR A 731 -12.47 14.03 -29.86
CA THR A 731 -12.87 15.44 -29.87
C THR A 731 -13.73 15.77 -31.10
N GLY A 732 -13.60 15.00 -32.18
CA GLY A 732 -14.16 15.34 -33.48
C GLY A 732 -13.47 16.57 -34.12
N LEU A 733 -12.22 16.86 -33.74
CA LEU A 733 -11.44 18.01 -34.20
C LEU A 733 -10.10 17.55 -34.80
N ASP A 734 -9.63 18.25 -35.82
CA ASP A 734 -8.32 18.02 -36.43
C ASP A 734 -7.20 18.72 -35.65
N PHE A 735 -6.56 18.00 -34.74
CA PHE A 735 -5.43 18.50 -33.93
C PHE A 735 -4.06 18.35 -34.61
N LEU A 736 -3.98 17.97 -35.88
CA LEU A 736 -2.69 17.64 -36.51
C LEU A 736 -1.73 18.84 -36.57
N ASP A 737 -2.23 20.05 -36.85
CA ASP A 737 -1.41 21.27 -36.83
C ASP A 737 -0.83 21.55 -35.43
N PHE A 738 -1.62 21.31 -34.38
CA PHE A 738 -1.17 21.44 -32.99
C PHE A 738 -0.05 20.44 -32.68
N PHE A 739 -0.22 19.17 -33.08
CA PHE A 739 0.78 18.13 -32.86
C PHE A 739 2.07 18.35 -33.65
N GLU A 740 1.97 18.90 -34.86
CA GLU A 740 3.13 19.25 -35.69
C GLU A 740 3.94 20.39 -35.07
N LYS A 741 3.26 21.46 -34.63
CA LYS A 741 3.88 22.56 -33.86
C LYS A 741 4.46 22.07 -32.53
N ALA A 742 3.78 21.16 -31.84
CA ALA A 742 4.27 20.57 -30.60
C ALA A 742 5.44 19.59 -30.78
N GLY A 743 5.83 19.28 -32.02
CA GLY A 743 6.91 18.34 -32.34
C GLY A 743 6.53 16.86 -32.18
N MET A 744 5.26 16.54 -31.93
CA MET A 744 4.76 15.16 -31.75
C MET A 744 4.47 14.47 -33.09
N LEU A 745 4.09 15.22 -34.12
CA LEU A 745 3.83 14.70 -35.47
C LEU A 745 5.02 14.97 -36.41
N ARG A 746 6.16 14.34 -36.11
CA ARG A 746 7.41 14.48 -36.88
C ARG A 746 8.12 13.12 -37.01
N PRO A 747 8.91 12.91 -38.08
CA PRO A 747 9.75 11.74 -38.17
C PRO A 747 10.71 11.67 -36.98
N ILE A 748 10.86 10.47 -36.44
CA ILE A 748 11.84 10.20 -35.39
C ILE A 748 12.40 8.81 -35.59
N ASN A 749 13.69 8.65 -35.32
CA ASN A 749 14.38 7.37 -35.29
C ASN A 749 15.42 7.44 -34.16
N ALA A 750 14.95 7.33 -32.92
CA ALA A 750 15.76 7.58 -31.74
C ALA A 750 15.63 6.44 -30.73
N PHE A 751 16.72 6.20 -30.01
CA PHE A 751 16.73 5.32 -28.85
C PHE A 751 16.53 6.18 -27.61
N ILE A 752 15.36 6.04 -26.96
CA ILE A 752 14.89 6.94 -25.90
C ILE A 752 15.02 6.24 -24.55
N GLU A 753 15.40 7.00 -23.51
CA GLU A 753 15.53 6.54 -22.13
C GLU A 753 14.49 7.26 -21.23
N ASP A 754 13.73 6.48 -20.45
CA ASP A 754 12.84 6.90 -19.36
C ASP A 754 12.22 5.64 -18.70
N TYR A 755 12.67 5.26 -17.49
CA TYR A 755 12.32 3.99 -16.82
C TYR A 755 12.48 2.73 -17.67
N GLY A 756 13.42 2.78 -18.61
CA GLY A 756 13.64 1.77 -19.63
C GLY A 756 14.13 2.44 -20.91
N ALA A 757 14.90 1.71 -21.71
CA ALA A 757 15.46 2.22 -22.95
C ALA A 757 14.93 1.42 -24.13
N ALA A 758 14.33 2.09 -25.12
CA ALA A 758 13.77 1.44 -26.30
C ALA A 758 13.75 2.36 -27.52
N TRP A 759 13.52 1.77 -28.69
CA TRP A 759 13.34 2.51 -29.92
C TRP A 759 12.00 3.24 -29.95
N LEU A 760 12.04 4.51 -30.38
CA LEU A 760 10.90 5.27 -30.83
C LEU A 760 11.13 5.66 -32.30
N LYS A 761 10.34 5.04 -33.18
CA LYS A 761 10.45 5.22 -34.63
C LYS A 761 9.12 5.63 -35.24
N ILE A 762 9.09 6.77 -35.91
CA ILE A 762 7.96 7.28 -36.69
C ILE A 762 8.48 7.66 -38.06
N SER A 763 7.86 7.12 -39.11
CA SER A 763 8.21 7.41 -40.50
C SER A 763 7.28 8.46 -41.10
N GLU A 764 7.70 9.07 -42.20
CA GLU A 764 6.83 9.93 -43.02
C GLU A 764 5.58 9.20 -43.52
N GLY A 765 5.69 7.90 -43.81
CA GLY A 765 4.54 7.09 -44.21
C GLY A 765 3.46 7.00 -43.12
N MET A 766 3.86 6.78 -41.86
CA MET A 766 2.93 6.76 -40.73
C MET A 766 2.24 8.11 -40.54
N ILE A 767 2.97 9.21 -40.68
CA ILE A 767 2.44 10.58 -40.60
C ILE A 767 1.43 10.83 -41.73
N SER A 768 1.78 10.42 -42.94
CA SER A 768 0.92 10.58 -44.12
C SER A 768 -0.39 9.80 -43.96
N GLU A 769 -0.31 8.56 -43.48
CA GLU A 769 -1.49 7.74 -43.16
C GLU A 769 -2.41 8.42 -42.14
N LEU A 770 -1.84 9.00 -41.07
CA LEU A 770 -2.65 9.72 -40.08
C LEU A 770 -3.32 10.97 -40.69
N ARG A 771 -2.60 11.74 -41.50
CA ARG A 771 -3.16 12.92 -42.20
C ARG A 771 -4.30 12.53 -43.13
N GLU A 772 -4.11 11.49 -43.94
CA GLU A 772 -5.15 10.96 -44.83
C GLU A 772 -6.38 10.47 -44.04
N TYR A 773 -6.16 9.75 -42.94
CA TYR A 773 -7.24 9.28 -42.08
C TYR A 773 -8.07 10.45 -41.52
N VAL A 774 -7.43 11.45 -40.92
CA VAL A 774 -8.13 12.60 -40.32
C VAL A 774 -8.82 13.45 -41.40
N ALA A 775 -8.18 13.64 -42.56
CA ALA A 775 -8.79 14.33 -43.69
C ALA A 775 -10.07 13.63 -44.18
N GLN A 776 -10.06 12.28 -44.25
CA GLN A 776 -11.25 11.50 -44.62
C GLN A 776 -12.40 11.63 -43.61
N LYS A 777 -12.11 11.90 -42.34
CA LYS A 777 -13.12 12.15 -41.31
C LYS A 777 -13.79 13.51 -41.45
N GLY A 778 -13.14 14.47 -42.12
CA GLY A 778 -13.67 15.82 -42.32
C GLY A 778 -13.84 16.60 -41.01
N TYR A 779 -13.00 16.33 -40.00
CA TYR A 779 -13.06 17.06 -38.74
C TYR A 779 -12.66 18.53 -38.94
N PRO A 780 -13.40 19.49 -38.35
CA PRO A 780 -12.97 20.88 -38.37
C PRO A 780 -11.71 21.09 -37.53
N LYS A 781 -10.91 22.09 -37.89
CA LYS A 781 -9.76 22.50 -37.07
C LYS A 781 -10.24 23.12 -35.75
N PRO A 782 -9.55 22.88 -34.63
CA PRO A 782 -9.82 23.57 -33.39
C PRO A 782 -9.50 25.07 -33.55
N GLN A 783 -10.23 25.93 -32.83
CA GLN A 783 -10.06 27.38 -32.92
C GLN A 783 -8.93 27.87 -32.01
N GLY A 784 -8.11 28.78 -32.54
CA GLY A 784 -7.12 29.54 -31.79
C GLY A 784 -5.72 28.92 -31.74
N GLU A 785 -4.78 29.65 -31.14
CA GLU A 785 -3.37 29.27 -30.97
C GLU A 785 -3.19 28.40 -29.72
N ILE A 786 -3.52 27.12 -29.85
CA ILE A 786 -3.57 26.16 -28.72
C ILE A 786 -2.18 25.92 -28.12
N ASN A 787 -1.11 26.00 -28.92
CA ASN A 787 0.26 25.87 -28.41
C ASN A 787 0.66 26.98 -27.41
N TYR A 788 -0.19 27.99 -27.16
CA TYR A 788 0.02 29.02 -26.15
C TYR A 788 -0.93 28.92 -24.94
N ILE A 789 -1.86 27.96 -24.92
CA ILE A 789 -2.74 27.79 -23.74
C ILE A 789 -1.92 27.32 -22.54
N SER A 790 -2.28 27.77 -21.34
CA SER A 790 -1.66 27.44 -20.07
C SER A 790 -2.68 27.50 -18.93
N ALA A 791 -2.29 27.04 -17.75
CA ALA A 791 -3.16 27.07 -16.56
C ALA A 791 -3.58 28.49 -16.17
N ARG A 792 -2.89 29.51 -16.68
CA ARG A 792 -3.17 30.91 -16.37
C ARG A 792 -4.11 31.60 -17.37
N ASN A 793 -4.06 31.21 -18.64
CA ASN A 793 -4.77 31.91 -19.70
C ASN A 793 -5.96 31.13 -20.30
N TRP A 794 -6.24 29.90 -19.86
CA TRP A 794 -7.31 29.07 -20.43
C TRP A 794 -8.70 29.75 -20.45
N LYS A 795 -8.97 30.66 -19.48
CA LYS A 795 -10.22 31.44 -19.45
C LYS A 795 -10.37 32.35 -20.67
N ILE A 796 -9.27 32.89 -21.19
CA ILE A 796 -9.27 33.71 -22.43
C ILE A 796 -9.78 32.86 -23.59
N TYR A 797 -9.39 31.59 -23.68
CA TYR A 797 -9.88 30.66 -24.70
C TYR A 797 -11.36 30.29 -24.47
N ARG A 798 -11.77 30.04 -23.22
CA ARG A 798 -13.18 29.73 -22.87
C ARG A 798 -14.11 30.87 -23.26
N ASP A 799 -13.76 32.09 -22.84
CA ASP A 799 -14.60 33.28 -22.91
C ASP A 799 -14.36 34.06 -24.21
N LYS A 800 -13.40 33.61 -25.04
CA LYS A 800 -13.02 34.21 -26.32
C LYS A 800 -12.67 35.68 -26.21
N LEU A 801 -11.92 36.05 -25.17
CA LEU A 801 -11.60 37.45 -24.87
C LEU A 801 -10.63 38.01 -25.93
N PRO A 802 -10.97 39.12 -26.62
CA PRO A 802 -10.11 39.68 -27.65
C PRO A 802 -8.81 40.23 -27.05
N LEU A 803 -7.72 40.14 -27.81
CA LEU A 803 -6.48 40.83 -27.46
C LEU A 803 -6.74 42.34 -27.47
N GLU A 804 -6.47 42.99 -26.33
CA GLU A 804 -6.53 44.44 -26.20
C GLU A 804 -5.11 44.97 -26.03
N GLY A 805 -4.77 45.99 -26.81
CA GLY A 805 -3.47 46.65 -26.74
C GLY A 805 -3.64 48.16 -26.78
N ALA A 806 -2.54 48.86 -26.54
CA ALA A 806 -2.48 50.32 -26.63
C ALA A 806 -1.46 50.74 -27.71
N SER A 807 -0.91 51.95 -27.60
CA SER A 807 0.10 52.42 -28.55
C SER A 807 1.38 51.60 -28.44
N VAL A 808 2.12 51.43 -29.54
CA VAL A 808 3.41 50.72 -29.54
C VAL A 808 4.34 51.32 -28.48
N GLY A 809 4.86 50.47 -27.57
CA GLY A 809 5.74 50.86 -26.47
C GLY A 809 5.03 51.25 -25.17
N GLU A 810 3.71 51.46 -25.18
CA GLU A 810 2.94 51.74 -23.98
C GLU A 810 2.89 50.51 -23.05
N GLY A 811 3.14 50.70 -21.75
CA GLY A 811 3.22 49.61 -20.79
C GLY A 811 4.46 48.71 -20.93
N CYS A 812 5.41 49.06 -21.79
CA CYS A 812 6.65 48.33 -22.02
C CYS A 812 7.83 49.05 -21.35
N THR A 813 8.63 48.32 -20.56
CA THR A 813 9.82 48.86 -19.89
C THR A 813 11.03 47.97 -20.11
N VAL A 814 12.17 48.55 -20.45
CA VAL A 814 13.43 47.79 -20.59
C VAL A 814 13.94 47.41 -19.21
N VAL A 815 14.24 46.12 -19.02
CA VAL A 815 14.76 45.56 -17.78
C VAL A 815 16.14 44.94 -18.05
N PRO A 816 17.18 45.30 -17.27
CA PRO A 816 18.48 44.62 -17.34
C PRO A 816 18.36 43.15 -16.89
N ALA A 817 19.02 42.23 -17.60
CA ALA A 817 19.07 40.81 -17.26
C ALA A 817 20.48 40.25 -17.50
N GLY A 818 21.41 40.53 -16.58
CA GLY A 818 22.84 40.25 -16.79
C GLY A 818 23.38 41.06 -17.97
N ASP A 819 24.04 40.39 -18.92
CA ASP A 819 24.52 40.99 -20.17
C ASP A 819 23.42 41.09 -21.26
N ALA A 820 22.20 40.58 -20.99
CA ALA A 820 21.07 40.61 -21.90
C ALA A 820 20.05 41.71 -21.53
N LYS A 821 19.16 42.03 -22.48
CA LYS A 821 17.99 42.90 -22.25
C LYS A 821 16.71 42.08 -22.27
N ARG A 822 15.73 42.50 -21.45
CA ARG A 822 14.36 42.00 -21.47
C ARG A 822 13.40 43.17 -21.54
N ILE A 823 12.23 42.97 -22.13
CA ILE A 823 11.14 43.95 -22.13
C ILE A 823 10.06 43.45 -21.17
N LYS A 824 9.83 44.19 -20.10
CA LYS A 824 8.71 43.96 -19.20
C LYS A 824 7.46 44.58 -19.82
N VAL A 825 6.50 43.74 -20.21
CA VAL A 825 5.23 44.15 -20.82
C VAL A 825 4.10 44.02 -19.80
N SER A 826 3.41 45.12 -19.50
CA SER A 826 2.31 45.17 -18.53
C SER A 826 1.00 44.61 -19.08
N HIS A 827 0.34 43.76 -18.31
CA HIS A 827 -0.97 43.19 -18.66
C HIS A 827 -2.14 44.14 -18.38
N ASP A 828 -1.93 45.23 -17.63
CA ASP A 828 -2.95 46.29 -17.48
C ASP A 828 -3.17 47.03 -18.81
N VAL A 829 -2.15 47.04 -19.68
CA VAL A 829 -2.16 47.67 -21.01
C VAL A 829 -2.41 46.63 -22.10
N TRP A 830 -1.66 45.53 -22.07
CA TRP A 830 -1.75 44.44 -23.05
C TRP A 830 -2.57 43.29 -22.50
N LYS A 831 -3.90 43.44 -22.48
CA LYS A 831 -4.83 42.48 -21.86
C LYS A 831 -5.13 41.33 -22.81
N ASN A 832 -5.42 40.18 -22.22
CA ASN A 832 -5.80 38.95 -22.93
C ASN A 832 -4.76 38.43 -23.93
N ALA A 833 -3.51 38.87 -23.82
CA ALA A 833 -2.41 38.24 -24.52
C ALA A 833 -2.20 36.80 -24.02
N VAL A 834 -1.96 35.87 -24.94
CA VAL A 834 -1.66 34.46 -24.65
C VAL A 834 -0.20 34.10 -24.89
N ALA A 835 0.57 34.98 -25.54
CA ALA A 835 2.02 34.91 -25.68
C ALA A 835 2.56 36.28 -26.15
N PHE A 836 3.88 36.44 -26.06
CA PHE A 836 4.61 37.51 -26.73
C PHE A 836 5.69 36.91 -27.62
N GLU A 837 5.71 37.32 -28.89
CA GLU A 837 6.65 36.85 -29.92
C GLU A 837 7.66 37.97 -30.24
N THR A 838 8.95 37.70 -30.14
CA THR A 838 10.03 38.65 -30.48
C THR A 838 10.59 38.34 -31.87
N TYR A 839 10.69 39.36 -32.72
CA TYR A 839 11.13 39.23 -34.11
C TYR A 839 12.36 40.08 -34.43
N ASP A 840 13.13 39.66 -35.44
CA ASP A 840 14.14 40.53 -36.09
C ASP A 840 13.50 41.48 -37.13
N ALA A 841 14.34 42.30 -37.77
CA ALA A 841 13.88 43.28 -38.75
C ALA A 841 13.37 42.62 -40.05
N GLU A 842 13.83 41.40 -40.33
CA GLU A 842 13.46 40.58 -41.46
C GLU A 842 12.14 39.81 -41.25
N GLY A 843 11.62 39.80 -40.01
CA GLY A 843 10.37 39.13 -39.64
C GLY A 843 10.53 37.67 -39.22
N ASN A 844 11.76 37.21 -38.91
CA ASN A 844 11.98 35.89 -38.34
C ASN A 844 11.68 35.88 -36.84
N LEU A 845 10.99 34.84 -36.38
CA LEU A 845 10.66 34.65 -34.96
C LEU A 845 11.89 34.22 -34.16
N LEU A 846 12.36 35.10 -33.28
CA LEU A 846 13.54 34.88 -32.45
C LEU A 846 13.18 34.19 -31.14
N ARG A 847 12.18 34.64 -30.40
CA ARG A 847 11.81 34.09 -29.07
C ARG A 847 10.31 34.15 -28.84
N ILE A 848 9.80 33.30 -27.94
CA ILE A 848 8.41 33.33 -27.47
C ILE A 848 8.44 33.40 -25.94
N SER A 849 7.63 34.27 -25.33
CA SER A 849 7.59 34.45 -23.87
C SER A 849 6.16 34.43 -23.34
N MET A 850 5.94 33.72 -22.22
CA MET A 850 4.59 33.47 -21.68
C MET A 850 4.44 33.61 -20.17
N GLY A 851 5.47 34.05 -19.45
CA GLY A 851 5.38 34.22 -18.00
C GLY A 851 4.35 35.30 -17.62
N GLY A 852 3.48 35.05 -16.65
CA GLY A 852 2.56 36.07 -16.11
C GLY A 852 1.19 36.19 -16.77
N LEU A 853 0.89 35.47 -17.85
CA LEU A 853 -0.34 35.69 -18.64
C LEU A 853 -1.63 35.40 -17.84
N GLY A 854 -2.78 35.98 -18.22
CA GLY A 854 -4.11 35.62 -17.70
C GLY A 854 -4.64 36.49 -16.56
N GLU A 855 -5.80 36.11 -15.99
CA GLU A 855 -6.38 36.78 -14.83
C GLU A 855 -5.63 36.34 -13.55
N ASP A 856 -4.84 37.22 -12.93
CA ASP A 856 -4.38 36.94 -11.57
C ASP A 856 -4.13 38.17 -10.68
N THR A 857 -4.28 37.94 -9.38
CA THR A 857 -4.27 38.96 -8.31
C THR A 857 -2.90 39.15 -7.66
N ASP A 858 -1.96 38.24 -7.91
CA ASP A 858 -0.57 38.33 -7.45
C ASP A 858 0.23 39.33 -8.33
N ALA A 859 0.91 40.27 -7.67
CA ALA A 859 1.75 41.29 -8.31
C ALA A 859 2.82 40.69 -9.23
N GLY A 860 3.27 39.45 -8.98
CA GLY A 860 4.23 38.72 -9.81
C GLY A 860 3.67 38.21 -11.15
N TYR A 861 2.37 38.36 -11.41
CA TYR A 861 1.71 37.97 -12.68
C TYR A 861 1.09 39.16 -13.42
N LYS A 862 1.43 40.41 -13.06
CA LYS A 862 0.91 41.61 -13.75
C LYS A 862 1.67 42.01 -15.02
N PHE A 863 2.68 41.22 -15.38
CA PHE A 863 3.55 41.49 -16.53
C PHE A 863 4.23 40.21 -17.02
N THR A 864 4.69 40.25 -18.27
CA THR A 864 5.60 39.25 -18.85
C THR A 864 7.00 39.85 -19.00
N GLN A 865 8.03 39.09 -18.63
CA GLN A 865 9.40 39.40 -19.06
C GLN A 865 9.64 38.78 -20.43
N VAL A 866 9.58 39.60 -21.47
CA VAL A 866 9.78 39.18 -22.86
C VAL A 866 11.27 39.23 -23.18
N LEU A 867 11.80 38.14 -23.73
CA LEU A 867 13.20 38.06 -24.12
C LEU A 867 13.50 38.97 -25.32
N TRP A 868 14.62 39.69 -25.24
CA TRP A 868 15.06 40.64 -26.26
C TRP A 868 16.55 40.38 -26.59
N PRO A 869 16.85 39.42 -27.48
CA PRO A 869 18.23 39.13 -27.87
C PRO A 869 18.85 40.32 -28.64
N GLU A 870 20.06 40.70 -28.24
CA GLU A 870 20.89 41.72 -28.93
C GLU A 870 22.32 41.20 -29.16
N THR A 871 22.45 39.93 -29.55
CA THR A 871 23.75 39.34 -29.88
C THR A 871 24.16 39.69 -31.31
N ASP A 872 25.40 39.39 -31.69
CA ASP A 872 25.85 39.59 -33.08
C ASP A 872 25.04 38.75 -34.09
N SER A 873 24.55 37.58 -33.68
CA SER A 873 23.78 36.64 -34.51
C SER A 873 22.27 36.84 -34.45
N GLU A 874 21.74 37.46 -33.40
CA GLU A 874 20.30 37.68 -33.22
C GLU A 874 20.03 39.10 -32.70
N LYS A 875 19.35 39.91 -33.52
CA LYS A 875 19.04 41.31 -33.22
C LYS A 875 17.54 41.53 -33.23
N ALA A 876 16.93 41.56 -32.06
CA ALA A 876 15.51 41.87 -31.91
C ALA A 876 15.18 43.29 -32.41
N ALA A 877 14.07 43.41 -33.14
CA ALA A 877 13.57 44.64 -33.73
C ALA A 877 12.20 45.05 -33.16
N TYR A 878 11.29 44.09 -32.95
CA TYR A 878 9.96 44.35 -32.38
C TYR A 878 9.39 43.13 -31.63
N ILE A 879 8.39 43.37 -30.78
CA ILE A 879 7.60 42.34 -30.10
C ILE A 879 6.14 42.44 -30.55
N MET A 880 5.51 41.30 -30.80
CA MET A 880 4.08 41.16 -31.03
C MET A 880 3.41 40.55 -29.80
N ALA A 881 2.32 41.15 -29.32
CA ALA A 881 1.39 40.50 -28.42
C ALA A 881 0.45 39.60 -29.23
N VAL A 882 0.23 38.37 -28.77
CA VAL A 882 -0.57 37.35 -29.46
C VAL A 882 -1.90 37.14 -28.75
N GLY A 883 -3.00 37.18 -29.50
CA GLY A 883 -4.34 36.83 -29.03
C GLY A 883 -4.65 35.35 -29.20
N TRP A 884 -5.61 34.83 -28.43
CA TRP A 884 -5.98 33.41 -28.50
C TRP A 884 -6.46 32.98 -29.89
N ASP A 885 -7.05 33.90 -30.66
CA ASP A 885 -7.59 33.67 -32.01
C ASP A 885 -6.54 33.76 -33.12
N GLY A 886 -5.27 34.03 -32.76
CA GLY A 886 -4.18 34.23 -33.69
C GLY A 886 -4.00 35.67 -34.16
N THR A 887 -4.70 36.65 -33.58
CA THR A 887 -4.40 38.07 -33.81
C THR A 887 -3.02 38.43 -33.26
N ARG A 888 -2.21 39.19 -34.00
CA ARG A 888 -0.93 39.74 -33.53
C ARG A 888 -0.97 41.26 -33.57
N ILE A 889 -0.66 41.93 -32.46
CA ILE A 889 -0.56 43.40 -32.37
C ILE A 889 0.86 43.77 -31.94
N LYS A 890 1.53 44.66 -32.67
CA LYS A 890 2.87 45.12 -32.31
C LYS A 890 2.83 45.87 -30.98
N CYS A 891 3.53 45.37 -29.96
CA CYS A 891 3.50 45.92 -28.62
C CYS A 891 4.74 46.73 -28.25
N TYR A 892 5.87 46.47 -28.88
CA TYR A 892 7.11 47.21 -28.66
C TYR A 892 7.96 47.19 -29.92
N GLU A 893 8.64 48.30 -30.19
CA GLU A 893 9.59 48.46 -31.29
C GLU A 893 10.73 49.35 -30.80
N LYS A 894 11.97 49.00 -31.14
CA LYS A 894 13.12 49.82 -30.76
C LYS A 894 13.05 51.14 -31.53
N GLN A 895 12.94 52.24 -30.78
CA GLN A 895 12.94 53.60 -31.35
C GLN A 895 14.31 53.98 -31.92
#